data_AF-A0A8J5YYV5-F1
#
_entry.id   AF-A0A8J5YYV5-F1
#
_cell.length_a   1.000
_cell.length_b   1.000
_cell.length_c   1.000
_cell.angle_alpha   90.00
_cell.angle_beta   90.00
_cell.angle_gamma   90.00
#
_symmetry.space_group_name_H-M   'P 1'
#
loop_
_entity.id
_entity.type
_entity.pdbx_description
1 polymer ?
#
loop_
_entity_poly.entity_id
_entity_poly.type
_entity_poly.pdbx_seq_one_letter_code
_entity_poly.pdbx_strand_id
1 'polypeptide(L)'
;MKPLKIKVAAIVAVLSLCYACVIAEQAKRTYIVHMDKSNMPERFTHHSLWYDSSLKSVSKSASMLYTYENVIHGYSARLTPEEAEPLGKQSGVLSVLPDVRYELHTTRTPEFLGLGNNSALIPTTASTSEVIVGILDTGVWPELKSFDDSELEPVPSGWKGKCEVGQNFSSSSCNKKLIGARYYLQGYEAALGPIDETMESKSPRDDDGHGTHTATTAAGSAVPNANLLGYASGTARGMASHARVAIYKVCWLNGCFISDITAGMDRAIADGVDIMSMSIGGHITEYYLDIIAIGAFTAAAHGIFVSCSAGNEGPESGSLLNVAPWITTVGAGTLDRDFPASITLGNNMRYTGVTLYNGKQLSNSTVPLVYGGSVSNSSSGSLCLDGSLIPEKVRGKIVVCDRGGSDRVEKGVVVKAAGGVGMILANTLTFGEELLADAHLLPSAAVGQIAGDSIKKYISSDPNPTATIGPGTTMLGVQPSPVVAAFSSRGPNPVTPAIFKPDIIAPGVNILAGWTGEVGPTGLAIDQRHVNFNIVSGTSMSCPHVSGLAAILRAAHPEWSPAAIKSALMTTAYSTYPNGEKIKDVATGGPATPFDYGAGHVDPIAALDPGLVYDTTIDDYLGFLCALNYTPSQIKATTQTNFTCQKSKKYTLGDFNYPSFSVPFQTGSRSTVKYTRTITNVGVPATYKISLYSQSQAVKMSVVPAILSFSAQYEKKSYTVTFRSISMPPGSTGFARLEWSDAKVFRPSFEMASTLDRWEKDPFFAVAEEVQQSADRMESTYRTWIHAIKDGSSTWNLEELGRDLHTALSTTKWQLEEFEKAVQSSYYGNSSEEARDRHREFIVAIKNQNLKIEKYLQESASSEGKTPVPWVHLDEGECNELALFCPHRLYPETRSFLLRASDLRRGINRESAPDFLKNASQSIEFSSSEVNNEKSYGHRRTASASPDIGAWKIAIVDDVLQQNSSNGQRFIPPRRVPSSGALSSTESAVKGQWSKNGIRKSATARHQESDAEFSRPPELARGNDECCEKSSGFVDCNDKQPIGWYGAIKRRLQRSKYQLKNSRPAQIAIWAFLVICLIEAFHSLAVYLCFVLLNLNAEFSLVWSIRAIYCAE
;
A
#
# COMPACT_ATOMS: atom_id res chain seq x y z
N MET A 1 52.84 45.17 -59.44
CA MET A 1 51.53 45.42 -58.75
C MET A 1 50.38 44.50 -59.24
N LYS A 2 50.59 43.17 -59.39
CA LYS A 2 49.46 42.22 -59.60
C LYS A 2 48.83 41.57 -58.34
N PRO A 3 49.40 41.60 -57.10
CA PRO A 3 48.98 40.65 -56.05
C PRO A 3 47.69 40.99 -55.30
N LEU A 4 47.28 42.27 -55.22
CA LEU A 4 46.23 42.69 -54.28
C LEU A 4 44.80 42.41 -54.77
N LYS A 5 44.53 42.52 -56.08
CA LYS A 5 43.17 42.39 -56.63
C LYS A 5 42.60 40.97 -56.58
N ILE A 6 43.45 39.94 -56.72
CA ILE A 6 43.02 38.54 -56.83
C ILE A 6 42.48 38.02 -55.48
N LYS A 7 43.13 38.36 -54.36
CA LYS A 7 42.68 37.93 -53.03
C LYS A 7 41.36 38.57 -52.60
N VAL A 8 41.10 39.83 -52.98
CA VAL A 8 39.83 40.51 -52.66
C VAL A 8 38.66 39.94 -53.48
N ALA A 9 38.87 39.66 -54.77
CA ALA A 9 37.83 39.09 -55.64
C ALA A 9 37.31 37.73 -55.13
N ALA A 10 38.20 36.87 -54.63
CA ALA A 10 37.82 35.58 -54.06
C ALA A 10 36.91 35.72 -52.81
N ILE A 11 37.23 36.66 -51.90
CA ILE A 11 36.47 36.87 -50.66
C ILE A 11 35.07 37.41 -50.96
N VAL A 12 34.95 38.37 -51.89
CA VAL A 12 33.64 38.93 -52.27
C VAL A 12 32.77 37.89 -53.00
N ALA A 13 33.34 37.07 -53.89
CA ALA A 13 32.59 36.03 -54.60
C ALA A 13 31.99 34.98 -53.66
N VAL A 14 32.74 34.55 -52.63
CA VAL A 14 32.25 33.60 -51.62
C VAL A 14 31.13 34.21 -50.79
N LEU A 15 31.28 35.46 -50.31
CA LEU A 15 30.27 36.13 -49.49
C LEU A 15 28.96 36.41 -50.24
N SER A 16 29.01 36.75 -51.54
CA SER A 16 27.81 37.02 -52.32
C SER A 16 26.97 35.77 -52.61
N LEU A 17 27.59 34.59 -52.84
CA LEU A 17 26.82 33.35 -52.99
C LEU A 17 26.11 32.94 -51.69
N CYS A 18 26.67 33.25 -50.52
CA CYS A 18 26.00 33.02 -49.23
C CYS A 18 24.75 33.88 -49.01
N TYR A 19 24.55 34.98 -49.77
CA TYR A 19 23.45 35.92 -49.56
C TYR A 19 22.25 35.71 -50.50
N ALA A 20 22.43 34.97 -51.61
CA ALA A 20 21.42 34.84 -52.67
C ALA A 20 20.44 33.66 -52.50
N CYS A 21 20.64 32.79 -51.50
CA CYS A 21 19.91 31.52 -51.38
C CYS A 21 19.00 31.42 -50.13
N VAL A 22 18.79 32.53 -49.42
CA VAL A 22 17.90 32.62 -48.25
C VAL A 22 16.72 33.50 -48.61
N ILE A 23 15.51 32.92 -48.56
CA ILE A 23 14.24 33.45 -49.12
C ILE A 23 14.16 33.33 -50.67
N ALA A 24 13.26 32.54 -51.27
CA ALA A 24 12.44 31.43 -50.75
C ALA A 24 11.92 30.57 -51.92
N GLU A 25 11.80 29.25 -51.72
CA GLU A 25 10.84 28.40 -52.45
C GLU A 25 10.35 27.31 -51.48
N GLN A 26 9.04 27.05 -51.44
CA GLN A 26 8.42 26.26 -50.36
C GLN A 26 8.56 24.75 -50.59
N ALA A 27 9.05 24.03 -49.57
CA ALA A 27 9.24 22.59 -49.63
C ALA A 27 7.91 21.83 -49.73
N LYS A 28 7.68 21.14 -50.87
CA LYS A 28 6.51 20.26 -51.06
C LYS A 28 6.41 19.19 -49.96
N ARG A 29 5.31 19.15 -49.23
CA ARG A 29 5.01 18.15 -48.19
C ARG A 29 4.23 16.98 -48.80
N THR A 30 4.26 15.83 -48.16
CA THR A 30 3.36 14.72 -48.52
C THR A 30 1.99 14.98 -47.90
N TYR A 31 0.94 14.78 -48.70
CA TYR A 31 -0.46 14.84 -48.27
C TYR A 31 -1.20 13.57 -48.68
N ILE A 32 -2.17 13.18 -47.87
CA ILE A 32 -3.13 12.10 -48.08
C ILE A 32 -4.48 12.75 -48.41
N VAL A 33 -4.97 12.51 -49.63
CA VAL A 33 -6.23 12.99 -50.19
C VAL A 33 -7.28 11.89 -50.02
N HIS A 34 -8.29 12.14 -49.18
CA HIS A 34 -9.46 11.29 -49.04
C HIS A 34 -10.51 11.71 -50.09
N MET A 35 -11.02 10.75 -50.84
CA MET A 35 -12.03 10.87 -51.90
C MET A 35 -13.31 10.13 -51.49
N ASP A 36 -14.47 10.68 -51.82
CA ASP A 36 -15.74 9.99 -51.65
C ASP A 36 -15.97 9.00 -52.80
N LYS A 37 -15.82 7.71 -52.51
CA LYS A 37 -16.03 6.60 -53.46
C LYS A 37 -17.39 6.67 -54.17
N SER A 38 -18.44 7.13 -53.48
CA SER A 38 -19.82 7.12 -53.97
C SER A 38 -20.11 8.27 -54.93
N ASN A 39 -19.39 9.39 -54.81
CA ASN A 39 -19.53 10.57 -55.65
C ASN A 39 -18.62 10.55 -56.90
N MET A 40 -18.14 9.39 -57.34
CA MET A 40 -17.40 9.27 -58.61
C MET A 40 -18.32 9.58 -59.80
N PRO A 41 -18.03 10.58 -60.65
CA PRO A 41 -18.87 10.91 -61.79
C PRO A 41 -18.90 9.79 -62.85
N GLU A 42 -20.08 9.44 -63.36
CA GLU A 42 -20.34 8.33 -64.29
C GLU A 42 -19.45 8.30 -65.56
N ARG A 43 -18.87 9.45 -65.95
CA ARG A 43 -17.91 9.55 -67.06
C ARG A 43 -16.57 8.83 -66.82
N PHE A 44 -16.29 8.40 -65.59
CA PHE A 44 -15.06 7.68 -65.23
C PHE A 44 -15.35 6.19 -65.03
N THR A 45 -14.60 5.32 -65.71
CA THR A 45 -14.75 3.86 -65.60
C THR A 45 -14.08 3.25 -64.37
N HIS A 46 -13.09 3.93 -63.78
CA HIS A 46 -12.38 3.51 -62.57
C HIS A 46 -11.93 4.70 -61.72
N HIS A 47 -11.97 4.54 -60.40
CA HIS A 47 -11.61 5.57 -59.42
C HIS A 47 -10.19 6.12 -59.58
N SER A 48 -9.20 5.29 -59.95
CA SER A 48 -7.81 5.74 -60.15
C SER A 48 -7.66 6.80 -61.25
N LEU A 49 -8.47 6.73 -62.31
CA LEU A 49 -8.50 7.74 -63.39
C LEU A 49 -9.16 9.04 -62.93
N TRP A 50 -10.17 8.95 -62.06
CA TRP A 50 -10.79 10.11 -61.43
C TRP A 50 -9.82 10.81 -60.46
N TYR A 51 -9.07 10.03 -59.67
CA TYR A 51 -8.07 10.54 -58.72
C TYR A 51 -6.91 11.25 -59.42
N ASP A 52 -6.36 10.67 -60.48
CA ASP A 52 -5.34 11.29 -61.33
C ASP A 52 -5.85 12.59 -61.99
N SER A 53 -7.10 12.59 -62.46
CA SER A 53 -7.76 13.78 -63.00
C SER A 53 -8.00 14.88 -61.95
N SER A 54 -8.21 14.52 -60.69
CA SER A 54 -8.32 15.46 -59.57
C SER A 54 -6.95 16.09 -59.27
N LEU A 55 -5.91 15.27 -59.06
CA LEU A 55 -4.55 15.75 -58.77
C LEU A 55 -4.01 16.68 -59.88
N LYS A 56 -4.16 16.29 -61.15
CA LYS A 56 -3.66 17.07 -62.30
C LYS A 56 -4.39 18.39 -62.54
N SER A 57 -5.57 18.57 -61.94
CA SER A 57 -6.32 19.83 -62.02
C SER A 57 -5.74 20.94 -61.13
N VAL A 58 -5.02 20.57 -60.06
CA VAL A 58 -4.29 21.53 -59.19
C VAL A 58 -2.79 21.56 -59.46
N SER A 59 -2.17 20.43 -59.81
CA SER A 59 -0.75 20.36 -60.14
C SER A 59 -0.48 19.46 -61.34
N LYS A 60 -0.05 20.08 -62.44
CA LYS A 60 0.40 19.37 -63.65
C LYS A 60 1.77 18.67 -63.47
N SER A 61 2.42 18.84 -62.31
CA SER A 61 3.77 18.33 -62.02
C SER A 61 3.80 17.26 -60.92
N ALA A 62 2.72 17.10 -60.15
CA ALA A 62 2.65 16.12 -59.08
C ALA A 62 2.25 14.74 -59.60
N SER A 63 2.76 13.70 -58.94
CA SER A 63 2.35 12.31 -59.12
C SER A 63 1.78 11.77 -57.81
N MET A 64 0.85 10.82 -57.91
CA MET A 64 0.43 10.02 -56.77
C MET A 64 1.61 9.15 -56.29
N LEU A 65 1.80 9.05 -54.97
CA LEU A 65 2.77 8.16 -54.33
C LEU A 65 2.15 6.77 -54.11
N TYR A 66 0.93 6.76 -53.55
CA TYR A 66 0.13 5.57 -53.27
C TYR A 66 -1.36 5.87 -53.50
N THR A 67 -2.14 4.85 -53.82
CA THR A 67 -3.61 4.91 -53.86
C THR A 67 -4.20 4.03 -52.76
N TYR A 68 -5.28 4.49 -52.13
CA TYR A 68 -5.93 3.86 -50.99
C TYR A 68 -7.35 3.43 -51.37
N GLU A 69 -7.74 2.20 -51.01
CA GLU A 69 -9.03 1.61 -51.42
C GLU A 69 -9.82 0.92 -50.29
N ASN A 70 -9.32 0.91 -49.05
CA ASN A 70 -9.93 0.11 -47.96
C ASN A 70 -10.02 0.83 -46.61
N VAL A 71 -8.94 1.46 -46.13
CA VAL A 71 -8.94 2.25 -44.88
C VAL A 71 -9.57 3.63 -45.10
N ILE A 72 -9.22 4.24 -46.22
CA ILE A 72 -9.90 5.37 -46.86
C ILE A 72 -9.90 5.11 -48.37
N HIS A 73 -10.77 5.79 -49.10
CA HIS A 73 -10.69 5.86 -50.56
C HIS A 73 -9.89 7.09 -50.97
N GLY A 74 -8.91 6.97 -51.86
CA GLY A 74 -8.15 8.14 -52.33
C GLY A 74 -6.70 7.86 -52.67
N TYR A 75 -5.80 8.80 -52.38
CA TYR A 75 -4.39 8.73 -52.76
C TYR A 75 -3.51 9.65 -51.91
N SER A 76 -2.19 9.48 -51.96
CA SER A 76 -1.23 10.46 -51.43
C SER A 76 -0.37 11.06 -52.55
N ALA A 77 0.11 12.29 -52.35
CA ALA A 77 0.94 13.03 -53.32
C ALA A 77 1.86 14.02 -52.60
N ARG A 78 2.99 14.42 -53.23
CA ARG A 78 3.79 15.56 -52.76
C ARG A 78 3.34 16.86 -53.41
N LEU A 79 2.81 17.77 -52.59
CA LEU A 79 2.21 19.04 -52.99
C LEU A 79 2.80 20.21 -52.19
N THR A 80 2.76 21.40 -52.76
CA THR A 80 2.79 22.65 -51.98
C THR A 80 1.46 22.85 -51.25
N PRO A 81 1.43 23.57 -50.12
CA PRO A 81 0.18 23.96 -49.46
C PRO A 81 -0.82 24.64 -50.42
N GLU A 82 -0.31 25.46 -51.34
CA GLU A 82 -1.05 26.24 -52.33
C GLU A 82 -1.65 25.36 -53.45
N GLU A 83 -1.05 24.20 -53.75
CA GLU A 83 -1.65 23.16 -54.61
C GLU A 83 -2.68 22.31 -53.83
N ALA A 84 -2.49 22.13 -52.51
CA ALA A 84 -3.32 21.28 -51.67
C ALA A 84 -4.66 21.94 -51.25
N GLU A 85 -4.69 23.25 -50.99
CA GLU A 85 -5.90 23.97 -50.60
C GLU A 85 -7.04 23.94 -51.66
N PRO A 86 -6.80 24.20 -52.97
CA PRO A 86 -7.85 24.08 -53.99
C PRO A 86 -8.25 22.63 -54.27
N LEU A 87 -7.40 21.65 -53.92
CA LEU A 87 -7.71 20.23 -54.05
C LEU A 87 -8.78 19.81 -53.04
N GLY A 88 -8.63 20.24 -51.78
CA GLY A 88 -9.59 20.01 -50.70
C GLY A 88 -10.97 20.67 -50.89
N LYS A 89 -11.18 21.42 -51.99
CA LYS A 89 -12.44 22.10 -52.33
C LYS A 89 -13.16 21.48 -53.54
N GLN A 90 -12.69 20.35 -54.05
CA GLN A 90 -13.27 19.68 -55.22
C GLN A 90 -14.44 18.77 -54.83
N SER A 91 -15.47 18.72 -55.68
CA SER A 91 -16.60 17.81 -55.49
C SER A 91 -16.12 16.35 -55.50
N GLY A 92 -16.36 15.65 -54.38
CA GLY A 92 -15.89 14.29 -54.15
C GLY A 92 -14.50 14.16 -53.51
N VAL A 93 -13.82 15.25 -53.14
CA VAL A 93 -12.72 15.22 -52.16
C VAL A 93 -13.33 15.44 -50.76
N LEU A 94 -13.04 14.53 -49.84
CA LEU A 94 -13.50 14.58 -48.44
C LEU A 94 -12.51 15.31 -47.52
N SER A 95 -11.20 15.13 -47.73
CA SER A 95 -10.16 15.85 -46.99
C SER A 95 -8.79 15.77 -47.70
N VAL A 96 -7.88 16.70 -47.36
CA VAL A 96 -6.48 16.67 -47.76
C VAL A 96 -5.64 16.89 -46.50
N LEU A 97 -5.03 15.81 -46.00
CA LEU A 97 -4.36 15.75 -44.70
C LEU A 97 -2.85 15.64 -44.89
N PRO A 98 -1.99 16.40 -44.19
CA PRO A 98 -0.54 16.19 -44.25
C PRO A 98 -0.14 14.85 -43.64
N ASP A 99 0.92 14.24 -44.17
CA ASP A 99 1.50 12.97 -43.71
C ASP A 99 2.46 13.17 -42.52
N VAL A 100 2.48 12.25 -41.54
CA VAL A 100 3.07 12.43 -40.20
C VAL A 100 3.70 11.14 -39.65
N ARG A 101 4.81 11.25 -38.89
CA ARG A 101 5.55 10.15 -38.25
C ARG A 101 5.25 10.04 -36.75
N TYR A 102 5.16 8.82 -36.21
CA TYR A 102 4.76 8.51 -34.81
C TYR A 102 5.69 7.49 -34.12
N GLU A 103 5.88 7.56 -32.79
CA GLU A 103 6.49 6.49 -31.93
C GLU A 103 6.37 6.79 -30.39
N LEU A 104 6.75 5.81 -29.54
CA LEU A 104 7.27 5.88 -28.13
C LEU A 104 6.40 5.45 -26.90
N HIS A 105 6.99 4.60 -26.02
CA HIS A 105 6.42 3.99 -24.78
C HIS A 105 7.31 4.19 -23.52
N THR A 106 6.98 3.60 -22.34
CA THR A 106 7.94 3.52 -21.20
C THR A 106 8.89 2.32 -21.37
N THR A 107 9.94 2.25 -20.53
CA THR A 107 11.06 1.30 -20.66
C THR A 107 10.63 -0.16 -20.58
N ARG A 108 9.46 -0.45 -19.99
CA ARG A 108 8.77 -1.73 -20.15
C ARG A 108 7.27 -1.70 -19.82
N THR A 109 6.83 -0.93 -18.83
CA THR A 109 5.54 -1.21 -18.16
C THR A 109 4.27 -1.10 -19.02
N PRO A 110 4.07 -0.11 -19.93
CA PRO A 110 2.93 -0.11 -20.85
C PRO A 110 3.08 -1.09 -22.01
N GLU A 111 4.30 -1.51 -22.35
CA GLU A 111 4.48 -2.57 -23.34
C GLU A 111 4.02 -3.92 -22.75
N PHE A 112 4.44 -4.21 -21.52
CA PHE A 112 3.97 -5.33 -20.70
C PHE A 112 2.46 -5.29 -20.44
N LEU A 113 1.88 -4.09 -20.23
CA LEU A 113 0.44 -3.86 -20.12
C LEU A 113 -0.30 -3.69 -21.46
N GLY A 114 0.32 -4.01 -22.60
CA GLY A 114 -0.32 -3.96 -23.93
C GLY A 114 -0.59 -2.56 -24.52
N LEU A 115 -0.52 -1.49 -23.71
CA LEU A 115 -0.61 -0.08 -24.10
C LEU A 115 0.44 0.38 -25.13
N GLY A 116 1.47 -0.44 -25.40
CA GLY A 116 2.41 -0.20 -26.49
C GLY A 116 1.84 -0.60 -27.86
N ASN A 117 1.39 -1.85 -27.98
CA ASN A 117 1.04 -2.46 -29.26
C ASN A 117 -0.39 -2.12 -29.74
N ASN A 118 -1.17 -1.43 -28.91
CA ASN A 118 -2.59 -1.13 -29.11
C ASN A 118 -2.88 0.38 -29.11
N SER A 119 -1.93 1.21 -29.56
CA SER A 119 -2.06 2.68 -29.56
C SER A 119 -3.31 3.21 -30.26
N ALA A 120 -3.84 2.49 -31.26
CA ALA A 120 -5.08 2.83 -31.96
C ALA A 120 -6.38 2.58 -31.16
N LEU A 121 -6.31 1.88 -30.01
CA LEU A 121 -7.42 1.70 -29.06
C LEU A 121 -7.37 2.69 -27.89
N ILE A 122 -6.22 3.33 -27.67
CA ILE A 122 -6.04 4.33 -26.61
C ILE A 122 -6.69 5.66 -27.06
N PRO A 123 -7.34 6.41 -26.16
CA PRO A 123 -7.91 7.72 -26.50
C PRO A 123 -6.89 8.69 -27.08
N THR A 124 -7.39 9.67 -27.83
CA THR A 124 -6.54 10.69 -28.47
C THR A 124 -5.76 11.50 -27.44
N THR A 125 -4.62 12.05 -27.85
CA THR A 125 -3.80 12.94 -27.03
C THR A 125 -4.62 14.11 -26.46
N ALA A 126 -5.50 14.71 -27.28
CA ALA A 126 -6.45 15.73 -26.86
C ALA A 126 -7.37 15.24 -25.73
N SER A 127 -8.07 14.11 -25.93
CA SER A 127 -8.97 13.50 -24.95
C SER A 127 -8.27 13.20 -23.62
N THR A 128 -7.06 12.62 -23.68
CA THR A 128 -6.26 12.33 -22.47
C THR A 128 -5.73 13.59 -21.81
N SER A 129 -5.47 14.66 -22.57
CA SER A 129 -4.99 15.93 -22.03
C SER A 129 -6.05 16.76 -21.31
N GLU A 130 -7.35 16.43 -21.42
CA GLU A 130 -8.36 17.07 -20.55
C GLU A 130 -8.40 16.44 -19.13
N VAL A 131 -7.80 15.25 -18.94
CA VAL A 131 -7.85 14.52 -17.67
C VAL A 131 -6.73 14.97 -16.72
N ILE A 132 -7.10 15.20 -15.45
CA ILE A 132 -6.21 15.70 -14.40
C ILE A 132 -6.01 14.64 -13.31
N VAL A 133 -4.75 14.23 -13.10
CA VAL A 133 -4.36 13.31 -12.03
C VAL A 133 -3.78 14.09 -10.85
N GLY A 134 -4.50 14.09 -9.72
CA GLY A 134 -4.04 14.57 -8.43
C GLY A 134 -3.19 13.52 -7.71
N ILE A 135 -2.00 13.91 -7.27
CA ILE A 135 -1.05 13.07 -6.53
C ILE A 135 -0.89 13.65 -5.12
N LEU A 136 -1.19 12.87 -4.09
CA LEU A 136 -1.01 13.23 -2.69
C LEU A 136 0.16 12.42 -2.13
N ASP A 137 1.30 13.08 -1.91
CA ASP A 137 2.60 12.42 -1.73
C ASP A 137 3.67 13.38 -1.12
N THR A 138 4.97 13.11 -1.32
CA THR A 138 6.11 13.96 -0.86
C THR A 138 6.39 15.22 -1.68
N GLY A 139 5.68 15.44 -2.80
CA GLY A 139 5.81 16.64 -3.64
C GLY A 139 6.13 16.32 -5.11
N VAL A 140 6.87 17.21 -5.79
CA VAL A 140 7.42 16.97 -7.14
C VAL A 140 8.79 17.62 -7.39
N TRP A 141 9.62 16.99 -8.23
CA TRP A 141 10.80 17.61 -8.84
C TRP A 141 10.48 18.14 -10.26
N PRO A 142 10.10 19.42 -10.41
CA PRO A 142 9.52 19.96 -11.65
C PRO A 142 10.50 20.02 -12.83
N GLU A 143 11.81 20.02 -12.58
CA GLU A 143 12.84 20.10 -13.63
C GLU A 143 13.00 18.81 -14.47
N LEU A 144 12.34 17.71 -14.11
CA LEU A 144 12.40 16.48 -14.92
C LEU A 144 11.71 16.65 -16.27
N LYS A 145 12.32 16.09 -17.32
CA LYS A 145 11.69 15.95 -18.66
C LYS A 145 10.39 15.13 -18.65
N SER A 146 10.12 14.37 -17.60
CA SER A 146 8.82 13.71 -17.40
C SER A 146 7.69 14.69 -17.05
N PHE A 147 8.01 15.98 -16.87
CA PHE A 147 7.05 17.09 -16.82
C PHE A 147 7.18 18.05 -18.02
N ASP A 148 7.83 17.64 -19.12
CA ASP A 148 7.79 18.37 -20.39
C ASP A 148 6.36 18.49 -20.90
N ASP A 149 6.02 19.65 -21.46
CA ASP A 149 4.66 20.01 -21.86
C ASP A 149 4.54 20.40 -23.34
N SER A 150 5.58 20.13 -24.14
CA SER A 150 5.70 20.59 -25.52
C SER A 150 4.58 20.08 -26.43
N GLU A 151 4.16 18.82 -26.26
CA GLU A 151 3.09 18.15 -27.02
C GLU A 151 1.66 18.37 -26.46
N LEU A 152 1.49 19.28 -25.49
CA LEU A 152 0.21 19.50 -24.80
C LEU A 152 -0.46 20.82 -25.19
N GLU A 153 -1.78 20.77 -25.35
CA GLU A 153 -2.65 21.94 -25.47
C GLU A 153 -2.67 22.79 -24.18
N PRO A 154 -3.29 23.99 -24.18
CA PRO A 154 -3.50 24.78 -22.96
C PRO A 154 -4.12 23.98 -21.80
N VAL A 155 -3.99 24.50 -20.58
CA VAL A 155 -4.54 23.86 -19.38
C VAL A 155 -6.08 23.80 -19.44
N PRO A 156 -6.74 22.67 -19.09
CA PRO A 156 -8.19 22.52 -19.17
C PRO A 156 -8.94 23.61 -18.41
N SER A 157 -9.96 24.21 -19.05
CA SER A 157 -10.66 25.39 -18.51
C SER A 157 -11.46 25.16 -17.21
N GLY A 158 -11.69 23.90 -16.83
CA GLY A 158 -12.31 23.52 -15.56
C GLY A 158 -11.38 23.57 -14.34
N TRP A 159 -10.06 23.65 -14.56
CA TRP A 159 -9.04 23.63 -13.52
C TRP A 159 -9.05 24.88 -12.63
N LYS A 160 -9.04 24.69 -11.30
CA LYS A 160 -9.06 25.78 -10.31
C LYS A 160 -7.84 25.79 -9.37
N GLY A 161 -6.87 24.93 -9.64
CA GLY A 161 -5.63 24.86 -8.87
C GLY A 161 -4.68 26.02 -9.12
N LYS A 162 -3.62 26.08 -8.30
CA LYS A 162 -2.57 27.09 -8.37
C LYS A 162 -1.19 26.44 -8.36
N CYS A 163 -0.19 27.16 -8.85
CA CYS A 163 1.21 26.89 -8.52
C CYS A 163 1.56 27.67 -7.24
N GLU A 164 1.91 26.97 -6.16
CA GLU A 164 2.29 27.60 -4.90
C GLU A 164 3.80 27.85 -4.83
N VAL A 165 4.19 29.06 -4.43
CA VAL A 165 5.59 29.49 -4.34
C VAL A 165 6.13 29.17 -2.95
N GLY A 166 7.37 28.71 -2.86
CA GLY A 166 8.06 28.45 -1.60
C GLY A 166 9.58 28.31 -1.80
N GLN A 167 10.27 27.74 -0.81
CA GLN A 167 11.70 27.44 -0.91
C GLN A 167 12.00 26.58 -2.16
N ASN A 168 12.95 27.01 -2.98
CA ASN A 168 13.36 26.35 -4.23
C ASN A 168 12.21 26.07 -5.24
N PHE A 169 11.05 26.72 -5.13
CA PHE A 169 9.89 26.44 -5.98
C PHE A 169 9.15 27.71 -6.39
N SER A 170 8.96 27.91 -7.71
CA SER A 170 8.49 29.16 -8.30
C SER A 170 7.13 29.01 -8.99
N SER A 171 6.46 30.12 -9.30
CA SER A 171 5.22 30.06 -10.11
C SER A 171 5.47 29.53 -11.53
N SER A 172 6.71 29.64 -12.02
CA SER A 172 7.22 29.07 -13.28
C SER A 172 7.66 27.61 -13.17
N SER A 173 7.59 26.99 -11.98
CA SER A 173 7.82 25.56 -11.77
C SER A 173 6.61 24.72 -12.19
N CYS A 174 5.46 25.35 -12.45
CA CYS A 174 4.30 24.73 -13.10
C CYS A 174 4.21 25.17 -14.57
N ASN A 175 3.68 24.30 -15.42
CA ASN A 175 3.55 24.48 -16.87
C ASN A 175 2.24 23.84 -17.37
N LYS A 176 2.09 23.52 -18.66
CA LYS A 176 0.86 22.85 -19.16
C LYS A 176 0.81 21.36 -18.78
N LYS A 177 1.86 20.77 -18.22
CA LYS A 177 1.92 19.37 -17.77
C LYS A 177 1.70 19.24 -16.27
N LEU A 178 2.59 19.85 -15.48
CA LEU A 178 2.43 20.06 -14.05
C LEU A 178 1.61 21.34 -13.86
N ILE A 179 0.27 21.21 -13.79
CA ILE A 179 -0.66 22.35 -13.88
C ILE A 179 -0.96 23.03 -12.53
N GLY A 180 -0.49 22.44 -11.43
CA GLY A 180 -0.53 23.04 -10.11
C GLY A 180 0.21 22.19 -9.09
N ALA A 181 0.70 22.85 -8.04
CA ALA A 181 1.49 22.25 -6.99
C ALA A 181 1.25 23.01 -5.68
N ARG A 182 0.98 22.28 -4.60
CA ARG A 182 0.65 22.80 -3.26
C ARG A 182 1.35 21.96 -2.19
N TYR A 183 1.40 22.47 -0.97
CA TYR A 183 2.01 21.78 0.17
C TYR A 183 1.27 22.07 1.48
N TYR A 184 1.25 21.10 2.38
CA TYR A 184 0.51 21.10 3.63
C TYR A 184 1.39 20.56 4.75
N LEU A 185 1.51 21.31 5.83
CA LEU A 185 2.51 21.12 6.89
C LEU A 185 2.03 21.53 8.29
N GLN A 186 0.77 21.91 8.46
CA GLN A 186 0.28 22.45 9.73
C GLN A 186 0.06 21.34 10.77
N GLY A 187 -0.23 20.12 10.33
CA GLY A 187 -0.18 18.92 11.17
C GLY A 187 1.26 18.58 11.56
N TYR A 188 2.17 18.56 10.59
CA TYR A 188 3.59 18.32 10.82
C TYR A 188 4.18 19.30 11.84
N GLU A 189 4.08 20.62 11.60
CA GLU A 189 4.73 21.61 12.46
C GLU A 189 4.13 21.70 13.86
N ALA A 190 2.85 21.33 14.02
CA ALA A 190 2.21 21.21 15.33
C ALA A 190 2.64 19.96 16.12
N ALA A 191 3.11 18.91 15.44
CA ALA A 191 3.47 17.63 16.06
C ALA A 191 4.99 17.46 16.30
N LEU A 192 5.82 17.95 15.38
CA LEU A 192 7.28 17.73 15.38
C LEU A 192 8.09 19.03 15.52
N GLY A 193 7.44 20.19 15.50
CA GLY A 193 8.12 21.49 15.42
C GLY A 193 8.37 21.93 13.98
N PRO A 194 8.99 23.11 13.76
CA PRO A 194 9.18 23.67 12.43
C PRO A 194 10.00 22.75 11.51
N ILE A 195 9.69 22.77 10.22
CA ILE A 195 10.48 22.08 9.20
C ILE A 195 11.91 22.63 9.22
N ASP A 196 12.89 21.72 9.22
CA ASP A 196 14.29 22.09 9.02
C ASP A 196 14.52 22.38 7.52
N GLU A 197 14.44 23.66 7.16
CA GLU A 197 14.69 24.18 5.80
C GLU A 197 16.13 23.95 5.31
N THR A 198 17.02 23.32 6.10
CA THR A 198 18.33 22.82 5.64
C THR A 198 18.30 21.34 5.18
N MET A 199 17.24 20.60 5.54
CA MET A 199 17.04 19.18 5.22
C MET A 199 15.89 18.93 4.25
N GLU A 200 14.84 19.77 4.25
CA GLU A 200 13.68 19.61 3.36
C GLU A 200 13.11 20.96 2.91
N SER A 201 12.74 21.08 1.63
CA SER A 201 12.24 22.34 1.06
C SER A 201 10.83 22.65 1.58
N LYS A 202 10.62 23.80 2.23
CA LYS A 202 9.30 24.30 2.64
C LYS A 202 8.50 24.84 1.45
N SER A 203 8.13 23.94 0.54
CA SER A 203 7.43 24.21 -0.72
C SER A 203 6.82 22.91 -1.29
N PRO A 204 6.20 22.92 -2.50
CA PRO A 204 5.78 21.70 -3.19
C PRO A 204 6.93 20.82 -3.74
N ARG A 205 8.20 21.19 -3.52
CA ARG A 205 9.35 20.40 -3.99
C ARG A 205 9.44 19.05 -3.27
N ASP A 206 9.85 18.03 -4.01
CA ASP A 206 10.12 16.68 -3.52
C ASP A 206 11.61 16.50 -3.24
N ASP A 207 11.97 16.50 -1.96
CA ASP A 207 13.34 16.29 -1.50
C ASP A 207 13.60 14.81 -1.12
N ASP A 208 12.57 13.95 -1.18
CA ASP A 208 12.60 12.51 -0.90
C ASP A 208 12.72 11.65 -2.18
N GLY A 209 11.91 11.97 -3.20
CA GLY A 209 11.86 11.30 -4.50
C GLY A 209 10.62 10.43 -4.75
N HIS A 210 9.90 10.00 -3.71
CA HIS A 210 8.73 9.12 -3.82
C HIS A 210 7.60 9.77 -4.63
N GLY A 211 7.21 11.01 -4.32
CA GLY A 211 6.16 11.75 -5.03
C GLY A 211 6.49 12.02 -6.51
N THR A 212 7.76 12.27 -6.82
CA THR A 212 8.23 12.38 -8.21
C THR A 212 8.13 11.03 -8.93
N HIS A 213 8.47 9.93 -8.27
CA HIS A 213 8.37 8.58 -8.83
C HIS A 213 6.92 8.16 -9.08
N THR A 214 6.00 8.44 -8.15
CA THR A 214 4.58 8.11 -8.28
C THR A 214 3.90 8.98 -9.34
N ALA A 215 4.12 10.29 -9.33
CA ALA A 215 3.57 11.21 -10.34
C ALA A 215 4.02 10.86 -11.77
N THR A 216 5.32 10.58 -11.96
CA THR A 216 5.85 10.21 -13.28
C THR A 216 5.43 8.80 -13.71
N THR A 217 5.24 7.87 -12.78
CA THR A 217 4.65 6.54 -13.08
C THR A 217 3.20 6.65 -13.57
N ALA A 218 2.38 7.49 -12.95
CA ALA A 218 0.99 7.67 -13.34
C ALA A 218 0.87 8.36 -14.71
N ALA A 219 1.53 9.51 -14.88
CA ALA A 219 1.26 10.41 -15.99
C ALA A 219 2.49 11.13 -16.55
N GLY A 220 3.74 10.67 -16.34
CA GLY A 220 4.93 11.33 -16.90
C GLY A 220 4.91 11.48 -18.44
N SER A 221 5.44 12.59 -18.95
CA SER A 221 5.72 12.80 -20.38
C SER A 221 6.87 11.91 -20.87
N ALA A 222 7.00 11.76 -22.19
CA ALA A 222 7.98 10.85 -22.80
C ALA A 222 9.42 11.37 -22.73
N VAL A 223 10.34 10.55 -22.19
CA VAL A 223 11.76 10.87 -22.01
C VAL A 223 12.65 9.77 -22.59
N PRO A 224 13.23 9.96 -23.79
CA PRO A 224 14.10 8.95 -24.40
C PRO A 224 15.45 8.83 -23.66
N ASN A 225 16.02 7.63 -23.69
CA ASN A 225 17.26 7.23 -23.01
C ASN A 225 17.21 7.29 -21.47
N ALA A 226 16.01 7.22 -20.89
CA ALA A 226 15.81 7.03 -19.46
C ALA A 226 16.38 5.68 -18.99
N ASN A 227 17.20 5.72 -17.94
CA ASN A 227 17.89 4.58 -17.34
C ASN A 227 18.31 4.93 -15.91
N LEU A 228 18.49 3.93 -15.04
CA LEU A 228 19.21 4.10 -13.76
C LEU A 228 20.60 3.52 -13.93
N LEU A 229 21.62 4.37 -14.05
CA LEU A 229 23.03 3.94 -14.15
C LEU A 229 23.25 2.84 -15.22
N GLY A 230 22.59 2.94 -16.38
CA GLY A 230 22.62 1.95 -17.46
C GLY A 230 21.59 0.81 -17.36
N TYR A 231 21.02 0.56 -16.18
CA TYR A 231 19.93 -0.40 -15.99
C TYR A 231 18.61 0.11 -16.54
N ALA A 232 17.77 -0.82 -17.03
CA ALA A 232 16.42 -0.55 -17.53
C ALA A 232 16.34 0.51 -18.64
N SER A 233 17.40 0.64 -19.45
CA SER A 233 17.52 1.69 -20.47
C SER A 233 16.44 1.60 -21.55
N GLY A 234 15.78 2.72 -21.84
CA GLY A 234 14.77 2.86 -22.89
C GLY A 234 14.21 4.29 -22.94
N THR A 235 12.96 4.46 -23.36
CA THR A 235 12.20 5.71 -23.15
C THR A 235 11.36 5.57 -21.89
N ALA A 236 11.25 6.56 -20.99
CA ALA A 236 10.28 6.55 -19.89
C ALA A 236 9.06 7.42 -20.24
N ARG A 237 7.91 7.17 -19.60
CA ARG A 237 6.69 8.01 -19.56
C ARG A 237 5.84 7.54 -18.36
N GLY A 238 4.61 8.02 -18.20
CA GLY A 238 3.60 7.40 -17.34
C GLY A 238 2.64 6.51 -18.14
N MET A 239 1.64 5.93 -17.48
CA MET A 239 0.56 5.23 -18.20
C MET A 239 -0.24 6.23 -19.04
N ALA A 240 -0.80 7.27 -18.40
CA ALA A 240 -1.50 8.36 -19.07
C ALA A 240 -0.54 9.50 -19.41
N SER A 241 0.42 9.24 -20.31
CA SER A 241 1.49 10.18 -20.67
C SER A 241 1.07 11.58 -21.12
N HIS A 242 -0.17 11.77 -21.56
CA HIS A 242 -0.73 13.07 -21.97
C HIS A 242 -1.61 13.74 -20.90
N ALA A 243 -1.98 13.04 -19.83
CA ALA A 243 -2.80 13.60 -18.75
C ALA A 243 -2.02 14.66 -17.95
N ARG A 244 -2.75 15.58 -17.33
CA ARG A 244 -2.18 16.64 -16.49
C ARG A 244 -1.86 16.10 -15.10
N VAL A 245 -0.86 16.70 -14.46
CA VAL A 245 -0.42 16.37 -13.11
C VAL A 245 -0.70 17.54 -12.18
N ALA A 246 -1.33 17.25 -11.03
CA ALA A 246 -1.54 18.19 -9.93
C ALA A 246 -0.97 17.61 -8.64
N ILE A 247 -0.15 18.37 -7.92
CA ILE A 247 0.65 17.88 -6.79
C ILE A 247 0.19 18.49 -5.49
N TYR A 248 0.05 17.65 -4.46
CA TYR A 248 -0.32 18.04 -3.10
C TYR A 248 0.67 17.37 -2.13
N LYS A 249 1.74 18.08 -1.76
CA LYS A 249 2.71 17.60 -0.76
C LYS A 249 2.03 17.54 0.60
N VAL A 250 1.80 16.32 1.08
CA VAL A 250 1.15 16.01 2.39
C VAL A 250 2.01 15.08 3.25
N CYS A 251 3.14 14.65 2.70
CA CYS A 251 4.20 13.90 3.36
C CYS A 251 5.49 14.75 3.40
N TRP A 252 6.24 14.57 4.47
CA TRP A 252 7.55 15.18 4.74
C TRP A 252 8.50 14.06 5.19
N LEU A 253 9.81 14.32 5.32
CA LEU A 253 10.81 13.29 5.65
C LEU A 253 10.51 12.50 6.94
N ASN A 254 9.84 13.13 7.92
CA ASN A 254 9.41 12.47 9.18
C ASN A 254 7.95 11.96 9.15
N GLY A 255 7.32 11.85 7.98
CA GLY A 255 6.02 11.21 7.76
C GLY A 255 4.92 12.11 7.22
N CYS A 256 3.73 11.53 7.05
CA CYS A 256 2.53 12.17 6.51
C CYS A 256 1.48 12.35 7.63
N PHE A 257 0.95 13.56 7.81
CA PHE A 257 0.01 13.86 8.90
C PHE A 257 -1.44 13.85 8.42
N ILE A 258 -2.32 13.23 9.20
CA ILE A 258 -3.75 13.01 8.87
C ILE A 258 -4.48 14.32 8.53
N SER A 259 -4.18 15.42 9.24
CA SER A 259 -4.72 16.75 8.96
C SER A 259 -4.23 17.35 7.63
N ASP A 260 -2.95 17.21 7.33
CA ASP A 260 -2.34 17.71 6.08
C ASP A 260 -2.81 16.89 4.87
N ILE A 261 -2.92 15.56 5.02
CA ILE A 261 -3.58 14.67 4.03
C ILE A 261 -5.01 15.14 3.76
N THR A 262 -5.79 15.41 4.81
CA THR A 262 -7.19 15.87 4.68
C THR A 262 -7.28 17.20 3.92
N ALA A 263 -6.38 18.15 4.22
CA ALA A 263 -6.32 19.44 3.52
C ALA A 263 -5.90 19.30 2.05
N GLY A 264 -5.02 18.35 1.73
CA GLY A 264 -4.69 17.95 0.36
C GLY A 264 -5.89 17.34 -0.38
N MET A 265 -6.63 16.43 0.26
CA MET A 265 -7.82 15.79 -0.33
C MET A 265 -8.95 16.78 -0.62
N ASP A 266 -9.32 17.62 0.37
CA ASP A 266 -10.32 18.68 0.20
C ASP A 266 -9.95 19.60 -0.97
N ARG A 267 -8.69 20.05 -1.02
CA ARG A 267 -8.25 20.96 -2.07
C ARG A 267 -8.17 20.29 -3.44
N ALA A 268 -7.82 19.01 -3.53
CA ALA A 268 -7.85 18.27 -4.79
C ALA A 268 -9.27 18.13 -5.35
N ILE A 269 -10.26 17.88 -4.49
CA ILE A 269 -11.69 17.87 -4.86
C ILE A 269 -12.13 19.27 -5.31
N ALA A 270 -11.73 20.33 -4.60
CA ALA A 270 -12.08 21.71 -4.92
C ALA A 270 -11.39 22.27 -6.18
N ASP A 271 -10.15 21.84 -6.46
CA ASP A 271 -9.38 22.22 -7.64
C ASP A 271 -9.89 21.52 -8.93
N GLY A 272 -10.52 20.36 -8.77
CA GLY A 272 -11.20 19.62 -9.84
C GLY A 272 -10.32 18.58 -10.53
N VAL A 273 -9.66 17.71 -9.75
CA VAL A 273 -8.96 16.54 -10.31
C VAL A 273 -9.95 15.44 -10.70
N ASP A 274 -9.71 14.69 -11.77
CA ASP A 274 -10.53 13.53 -12.16
C ASP A 274 -10.14 12.24 -11.43
N ILE A 275 -8.85 12.12 -11.14
CA ILE A 275 -8.22 10.96 -10.53
C ILE A 275 -7.44 11.44 -9.29
N MET A 276 -7.56 10.71 -8.18
CA MET A 276 -6.79 10.91 -6.95
C MET A 276 -5.93 9.68 -6.69
N SER A 277 -4.61 9.86 -6.70
CA SER A 277 -3.60 8.84 -6.42
C SER A 277 -3.01 9.06 -5.03
N MET A 278 -3.09 8.04 -4.17
CA MET A 278 -2.62 8.10 -2.79
C MET A 278 -1.75 6.88 -2.48
N SER A 279 -0.44 7.02 -2.64
CA SER A 279 0.55 6.01 -2.26
C SER A 279 0.84 6.01 -0.75
N ILE A 280 -0.21 6.21 0.05
CA ILE A 280 -0.19 6.44 1.51
C ILE A 280 -1.16 5.44 2.16
N GLY A 281 -0.84 4.96 3.36
CA GLY A 281 -1.73 4.15 4.20
C GLY A 281 -1.58 4.49 5.68
N GLY A 282 -2.66 4.37 6.44
CA GLY A 282 -2.70 4.56 7.89
C GLY A 282 -3.19 3.32 8.63
N HIS A 283 -3.40 3.45 9.95
CA HIS A 283 -3.95 2.36 10.76
C HIS A 283 -5.39 2.00 10.36
N ILE A 284 -5.72 0.71 10.46
CA ILE A 284 -7.06 0.18 10.19
C ILE A 284 -8.04 0.65 11.28
N THR A 285 -9.16 1.24 10.87
CA THR A 285 -10.27 1.63 11.75
C THR A 285 -11.59 1.68 10.97
N GLU A 286 -12.71 1.97 11.65
CA GLU A 286 -14.03 2.10 11.05
C GLU A 286 -14.12 3.28 10.04
N TYR A 287 -14.95 3.15 9.00
CA TYR A 287 -15.05 4.13 7.89
C TYR A 287 -15.63 5.52 8.28
N TYR A 288 -16.03 5.72 9.54
CA TYR A 288 -16.41 7.02 10.11
C TYR A 288 -15.33 7.65 11.00
N LEU A 289 -14.18 6.97 11.14
CA LEU A 289 -12.98 7.42 11.85
C LEU A 289 -11.75 7.50 10.92
N ASP A 290 -11.71 6.68 9.88
CA ASP A 290 -10.70 6.73 8.80
C ASP A 290 -10.92 7.97 7.90
N ILE A 291 -10.06 8.99 8.03
CA ILE A 291 -10.16 10.22 7.25
C ILE A 291 -9.89 9.98 5.74
N ILE A 292 -9.08 8.97 5.39
CA ILE A 292 -8.82 8.62 3.99
C ILE A 292 -10.09 7.99 3.40
N ALA A 293 -10.80 7.15 4.16
CA ALA A 293 -12.12 6.66 3.75
C ALA A 293 -13.13 7.82 3.60
N ILE A 294 -13.20 8.77 4.54
CA ILE A 294 -14.13 9.92 4.49
C ILE A 294 -13.83 10.85 3.29
N GLY A 295 -12.56 11.21 3.10
CA GLY A 295 -12.10 12.00 1.97
C GLY A 295 -12.33 11.29 0.63
N ALA A 296 -12.03 9.99 0.56
CA ALA A 296 -12.22 9.20 -0.65
C ALA A 296 -13.71 8.98 -0.99
N PHE A 297 -14.59 8.90 0.01
CA PHE A 297 -16.04 8.90 -0.21
C PHE A 297 -16.46 10.22 -0.85
N THR A 298 -15.99 11.35 -0.30
CA THR A 298 -16.30 12.69 -0.79
C THR A 298 -15.80 12.89 -2.22
N ALA A 299 -14.57 12.42 -2.53
CA ALA A 299 -14.02 12.42 -3.88
C ALA A 299 -14.86 11.56 -4.85
N ALA A 300 -15.17 10.31 -4.48
CA ALA A 300 -16.00 9.43 -5.29
C ALA A 300 -17.41 10.01 -5.55
N ALA A 301 -17.97 10.71 -4.56
CA ALA A 301 -19.25 11.40 -4.69
C ALA A 301 -19.21 12.63 -5.61
N HIS A 302 -18.02 13.22 -5.82
CA HIS A 302 -17.76 14.26 -6.81
C HIS A 302 -17.36 13.69 -8.19
N GLY A 303 -17.43 12.37 -8.39
CA GLY A 303 -17.09 11.70 -9.66
C GLY A 303 -15.60 11.40 -9.85
N ILE A 304 -14.79 11.63 -8.82
CA ILE A 304 -13.33 11.47 -8.83
C ILE A 304 -12.97 10.02 -8.51
N PHE A 305 -12.13 9.39 -9.33
CA PHE A 305 -11.65 8.04 -9.08
C PHE A 305 -10.51 8.04 -8.06
N VAL A 306 -10.63 7.27 -6.98
CA VAL A 306 -9.59 7.17 -5.94
C VAL A 306 -8.88 5.82 -6.02
N SER A 307 -7.55 5.87 -6.12
CA SER A 307 -6.68 4.70 -5.94
C SER A 307 -5.77 4.89 -4.75
N CYS A 308 -5.63 3.85 -3.94
CA CYS A 308 -4.65 3.80 -2.85
C CYS A 308 -3.84 2.50 -2.91
N SER A 309 -2.62 2.56 -2.39
CA SER A 309 -1.76 1.39 -2.18
C SER A 309 -2.36 0.42 -1.14
N ALA A 310 -2.18 -0.89 -1.32
CA ALA A 310 -2.69 -1.89 -0.38
C ALA A 310 -1.88 -2.00 0.92
N GLY A 311 -0.62 -1.53 0.93
CA GLY A 311 0.32 -1.73 2.03
C GLY A 311 1.44 -2.70 1.68
N ASN A 312 2.55 -2.61 2.42
CA ASN A 312 3.78 -3.38 2.19
C ASN A 312 4.09 -4.37 3.35
N GLU A 313 3.07 -4.73 4.13
CA GLU A 313 3.15 -5.60 5.32
C GLU A 313 2.73 -7.06 5.03
N GLY A 314 2.78 -7.45 3.76
CA GLY A 314 2.62 -8.85 3.34
C GLY A 314 3.77 -9.74 3.82
N PRO A 315 3.61 -11.07 3.81
CA PRO A 315 2.49 -11.81 3.22
C PRO A 315 1.43 -12.25 4.26
N GLU A 316 1.38 -11.67 5.47
CA GLU A 316 0.41 -12.09 6.48
C GLU A 316 -1.04 -11.73 6.07
N SER A 317 -1.99 -12.63 6.30
CA SER A 317 -3.39 -12.44 5.89
C SER A 317 -4.11 -11.42 6.78
N GLY A 318 -4.80 -10.46 6.16
CA GLY A 318 -5.42 -9.31 6.85
C GLY A 318 -4.49 -8.10 7.02
N SER A 319 -3.32 -8.08 6.37
CA SER A 319 -2.31 -7.02 6.47
C SER A 319 -2.58 -5.78 5.61
N LEU A 320 -3.70 -5.73 4.87
CA LEU A 320 -3.99 -4.65 3.92
C LEU A 320 -4.75 -3.47 4.53
N LEU A 321 -4.45 -2.30 3.97
CA LEU A 321 -4.94 -0.98 4.38
C LEU A 321 -5.92 -0.42 3.33
N ASN A 322 -6.39 0.82 3.53
CA ASN A 322 -7.21 1.55 2.56
C ASN A 322 -8.45 0.76 2.09
N VAL A 323 -9.15 0.15 3.04
CA VAL A 323 -10.13 -0.94 2.85
C VAL A 323 -11.53 -0.52 2.40
N ALA A 324 -11.81 0.78 2.29
CA ALA A 324 -13.15 1.26 1.97
C ALA A 324 -13.63 0.80 0.56
N PRO A 325 -14.93 0.52 0.35
CA PRO A 325 -15.41 -0.01 -0.93
C PRO A 325 -15.24 0.96 -2.11
N TRP A 326 -15.35 2.26 -1.85
CA TRP A 326 -15.18 3.34 -2.84
C TRP A 326 -13.71 3.64 -3.20
N ILE A 327 -12.74 3.15 -2.42
CA ILE A 327 -11.31 3.19 -2.76
C ILE A 327 -10.97 2.01 -3.68
N THR A 328 -10.16 2.21 -4.71
CA THR A 328 -9.51 1.13 -5.47
C THR A 328 -8.17 0.77 -4.84
N THR A 329 -8.13 -0.34 -4.11
CA THR A 329 -6.97 -0.77 -3.31
C THR A 329 -6.06 -1.70 -4.12
N VAL A 330 -4.81 -1.29 -4.32
CA VAL A 330 -3.92 -1.90 -5.32
C VAL A 330 -2.73 -2.64 -4.67
N GLY A 331 -2.63 -3.95 -4.92
CA GLY A 331 -1.46 -4.75 -4.54
C GLY A 331 -0.33 -4.68 -5.58
N ALA A 332 0.82 -5.29 -5.29
CA ALA A 332 2.00 -5.23 -6.14
C ALA A 332 2.30 -6.57 -6.84
N GLY A 333 2.40 -6.54 -8.17
CA GLY A 333 2.94 -7.62 -8.98
C GLY A 333 4.31 -7.28 -9.58
N THR A 334 5.08 -8.30 -9.98
CA THR A 334 6.25 -8.13 -10.84
C THR A 334 5.85 -7.78 -12.28
N LEU A 335 6.82 -7.37 -13.09
CA LEU A 335 6.74 -7.40 -14.56
C LEU A 335 7.78 -8.39 -15.11
N ASP A 336 7.81 -8.60 -16.42
CA ASP A 336 8.73 -9.53 -17.10
C ASP A 336 10.20 -9.03 -17.20
N ARG A 337 10.63 -8.19 -16.26
CA ARG A 337 11.98 -7.60 -16.17
C ARG A 337 12.61 -7.88 -14.82
N ASP A 338 13.88 -8.29 -14.83
CA ASP A 338 14.69 -8.51 -13.63
C ASP A 338 16.12 -8.00 -13.81
N PHE A 339 16.88 -7.93 -12.71
CA PHE A 339 18.24 -7.37 -12.63
C PHE A 339 19.28 -8.38 -12.11
N PRO A 340 19.44 -9.55 -12.76
CA PRO A 340 20.23 -10.65 -12.22
C PRO A 340 21.74 -10.40 -12.24
N ALA A 341 22.42 -10.88 -11.21
CA ALA A 341 23.87 -10.99 -11.07
C ALA A 341 24.26 -12.39 -10.59
N SER A 342 25.35 -12.96 -11.13
CA SER A 342 25.82 -14.29 -10.71
C SER A 342 26.83 -14.20 -9.57
N ILE A 343 26.55 -14.86 -8.45
CA ILE A 343 27.50 -15.15 -7.39
C ILE A 343 28.16 -16.48 -7.70
N THR A 344 29.49 -16.54 -7.71
CA THR A 344 30.26 -17.78 -7.92
C THR A 344 31.16 -18.02 -6.71
N LEU A 345 31.02 -19.18 -6.08
CA LEU A 345 31.79 -19.60 -4.91
C LEU A 345 33.09 -20.32 -5.31
N GLY A 346 34.05 -20.42 -4.39
CA GLY A 346 35.34 -21.09 -4.61
C GLY A 346 35.26 -22.58 -4.95
N ASN A 347 34.15 -23.24 -4.58
CA ASN A 347 33.84 -24.62 -4.97
C ASN A 347 33.13 -24.72 -6.35
N ASN A 348 33.13 -23.65 -7.15
CA ASN A 348 32.44 -23.49 -8.44
C ASN A 348 30.90 -23.54 -8.40
N MET A 349 30.27 -23.61 -7.23
CA MET A 349 28.81 -23.44 -7.13
C MET A 349 28.42 -22.02 -7.53
N ARG A 350 27.38 -21.89 -8.35
CA ARG A 350 26.87 -20.62 -8.85
C ARG A 350 25.43 -20.40 -8.41
N TYR A 351 25.14 -19.19 -7.96
CA TYR A 351 23.82 -18.73 -7.54
C TYR A 351 23.46 -17.45 -8.32
N THR A 352 22.18 -17.26 -8.60
CA THR A 352 21.67 -15.98 -9.13
C THR A 352 21.12 -15.16 -7.97
N GLY A 353 21.57 -13.92 -7.88
CA GLY A 353 20.96 -12.87 -7.06
C GLY A 353 20.58 -11.67 -7.93
N VAL A 354 20.16 -10.57 -7.32
CA VAL A 354 19.85 -9.30 -8.03
C VAL A 354 20.72 -8.14 -7.55
N THR A 355 20.95 -7.15 -8.42
CA THR A 355 21.67 -5.91 -8.06
C THR A 355 21.46 -4.79 -9.08
N LEU A 356 21.62 -3.54 -8.65
CA LEU A 356 21.74 -2.36 -9.52
C LEU A 356 23.13 -1.69 -9.37
N TYR A 357 24.15 -2.45 -8.95
CA TYR A 357 25.52 -1.95 -8.78
C TYR A 357 26.29 -1.77 -10.10
N ASN A 358 26.27 -0.54 -10.63
CA ASN A 358 27.14 -0.11 -11.75
C ASN A 358 28.42 0.62 -11.28
N GLY A 359 29.05 0.16 -10.20
CA GLY A 359 30.34 0.71 -9.76
C GLY A 359 31.54 -0.10 -10.26
N LYS A 360 32.73 0.15 -9.68
CA LYS A 360 33.92 -0.66 -9.92
C LYS A 360 33.66 -2.10 -9.50
N GLN A 361 33.58 -3.01 -10.47
CA GLN A 361 33.34 -4.44 -10.26
C GLN A 361 34.52 -5.11 -9.54
N LEU A 362 34.26 -6.28 -8.94
CA LEU A 362 35.32 -7.15 -8.42
C LEU A 362 36.21 -7.70 -9.55
N SER A 363 37.39 -8.19 -9.19
CA SER A 363 38.23 -8.99 -10.07
C SER A 363 37.54 -10.30 -10.48
N ASN A 364 37.87 -10.82 -11.66
CA ASN A 364 37.38 -12.13 -12.11
C ASN A 364 37.88 -13.30 -11.22
N SER A 365 38.94 -13.11 -10.44
CA SER A 365 39.38 -14.02 -9.38
C SER A 365 38.49 -13.89 -8.14
N THR A 366 38.18 -15.02 -7.50
CA THR A 366 37.48 -15.01 -6.20
C THR A 366 38.33 -14.36 -5.11
N VAL A 367 37.65 -13.77 -4.12
CA VAL A 367 38.23 -13.15 -2.93
C VAL A 367 37.66 -13.85 -1.68
N PRO A 368 38.31 -13.77 -0.50
CA PRO A 368 37.81 -14.42 0.71
C PRO A 368 36.40 -13.96 1.08
N LEU A 369 35.61 -14.91 1.58
CA LEU A 369 34.21 -14.75 1.95
C LEU A 369 34.05 -14.94 3.46
N VAL A 370 33.27 -14.10 4.12
CA VAL A 370 32.94 -14.25 5.56
C VAL A 370 31.45 -14.00 5.81
N TYR A 371 30.90 -14.59 6.87
CA TYR A 371 29.56 -14.28 7.34
C TYR A 371 29.63 -13.26 8.49
N GLY A 372 28.83 -12.20 8.44
CA GLY A 372 28.85 -11.09 9.42
C GLY A 372 28.75 -11.57 10.87
N GLY A 373 27.88 -12.55 11.13
CA GLY A 373 27.68 -13.15 12.45
C GLY A 373 28.90 -13.90 13.02
N SER A 374 29.90 -14.22 12.18
CA SER A 374 31.16 -14.85 12.60
C SER A 374 32.33 -13.85 12.73
N VAL A 375 32.15 -12.60 12.28
CA VAL A 375 33.17 -11.55 12.25
C VAL A 375 32.77 -10.31 13.05
N SER A 376 31.91 -10.52 14.06
CA SER A 376 31.33 -9.51 14.95
C SER A 376 31.60 -9.88 16.42
N ASN A 377 31.59 -8.87 17.30
CA ASN A 377 31.50 -9.06 18.76
C ASN A 377 30.05 -8.84 19.28
N SER A 378 29.16 -8.27 18.46
CA SER A 378 27.75 -8.04 18.75
C SER A 378 26.85 -9.18 18.24
N SER A 379 25.77 -9.47 18.95
CA SER A 379 24.69 -10.36 18.51
C SER A 379 23.96 -9.87 17.26
N SER A 380 24.09 -8.59 16.91
CA SER A 380 23.56 -7.99 15.67
C SER A 380 24.43 -8.23 14.43
N GLY A 381 25.62 -8.83 14.59
CA GLY A 381 26.62 -8.94 13.52
C GLY A 381 26.18 -9.66 12.25
N SER A 382 25.22 -10.60 12.34
CA SER A 382 24.62 -11.23 11.15
C SER A 382 23.91 -10.22 10.26
N LEU A 383 23.30 -9.19 10.85
CA LEU A 383 22.57 -8.13 10.14
C LEU A 383 23.49 -7.02 9.63
N CYS A 384 24.80 -7.05 9.92
CA CYS A 384 25.77 -6.02 9.54
C CYS A 384 25.31 -4.59 9.90
N LEU A 385 24.79 -4.40 11.11
CA LEU A 385 24.45 -3.07 11.65
C LEU A 385 25.71 -2.25 11.90
N ASP A 386 25.59 -0.92 12.00
CA ASP A 386 26.75 -0.07 12.29
C ASP A 386 27.45 -0.47 13.60
N GLY A 387 28.76 -0.25 13.65
CA GLY A 387 29.65 -0.68 14.74
C GLY A 387 29.77 -2.21 14.96
N SER A 388 28.96 -3.05 14.32
CA SER A 388 28.91 -4.50 14.63
C SER A 388 30.08 -5.31 14.07
N LEU A 389 30.64 -4.92 12.92
CA LEU A 389 31.65 -5.68 12.19
C LEU A 389 33.08 -5.34 12.64
N ILE A 390 33.92 -6.37 12.86
CA ILE A 390 35.33 -6.22 13.24
C ILE A 390 36.18 -5.96 11.98
N PRO A 391 36.78 -4.77 11.79
CA PRO A 391 37.45 -4.41 10.54
C PRO A 391 38.61 -5.35 10.19
N GLU A 392 39.36 -5.84 11.17
CA GLU A 392 40.51 -6.75 10.99
C GLU A 392 40.07 -8.10 10.41
N LYS A 393 38.82 -8.51 10.66
CA LYS A 393 38.24 -9.75 10.14
C LYS A 393 37.55 -9.56 8.79
N VAL A 394 37.14 -8.34 8.43
CA VAL A 394 36.36 -8.00 7.22
C VAL A 394 37.22 -7.43 6.08
N ARG A 395 38.34 -6.76 6.39
CA ARG A 395 39.17 -6.04 5.41
C ARG A 395 39.59 -6.91 4.23
N GLY A 396 39.26 -6.47 3.01
CA GLY A 396 39.60 -7.17 1.77
C GLY A 396 38.67 -8.33 1.37
N LYS A 397 37.54 -8.53 2.07
CA LYS A 397 36.66 -9.70 1.89
C LYS A 397 35.26 -9.34 1.40
N ILE A 398 34.53 -10.32 0.87
CA ILE A 398 33.07 -10.24 0.71
C ILE A 398 32.41 -10.64 2.04
N VAL A 399 31.40 -9.89 2.48
CA VAL A 399 30.63 -10.21 3.70
C VAL A 399 29.22 -10.68 3.32
N VAL A 400 28.79 -11.82 3.86
CA VAL A 400 27.38 -12.23 3.84
C VAL A 400 26.67 -11.59 5.03
N CYS A 401 25.64 -10.81 4.74
CA CYS A 401 24.78 -10.13 5.72
C CYS A 401 23.34 -10.63 5.56
N ASP A 402 22.65 -10.91 6.65
CA ASP A 402 21.24 -11.27 6.66
C ASP A 402 20.35 -10.00 6.56
N ARG A 403 19.28 -10.05 5.77
CA ARG A 403 18.28 -8.96 5.62
C ARG A 403 17.49 -8.76 6.92
N GLY A 404 17.32 -7.49 7.30
CA GLY A 404 16.49 -7.07 8.44
C GLY A 404 17.19 -6.10 9.40
N GLY A 405 16.42 -5.45 10.27
CA GLY A 405 16.88 -4.57 11.35
C GLY A 405 17.45 -3.21 10.96
N SER A 406 17.84 -3.04 9.69
CA SER A 406 18.27 -1.77 9.08
C SER A 406 18.28 -1.92 7.56
N ASP A 407 18.61 -0.86 6.80
CA ASP A 407 18.36 -0.83 5.36
C ASP A 407 19.29 -1.72 4.53
N ARG A 408 18.72 -2.27 3.45
CA ARG A 408 19.42 -3.21 2.53
C ARG A 408 20.67 -2.61 1.90
N VAL A 409 20.64 -1.30 1.67
CA VAL A 409 21.71 -0.49 1.07
C VAL A 409 22.74 -0.03 2.11
N GLU A 410 22.27 0.33 3.31
CA GLU A 410 23.06 0.80 4.44
C GLU A 410 24.01 -0.28 4.97
N LYS A 411 23.58 -1.54 5.03
CA LYS A 411 24.46 -2.68 5.37
C LYS A 411 25.70 -2.75 4.46
N GLY A 412 25.56 -2.33 3.20
CA GLY A 412 26.68 -2.20 2.28
C GLY A 412 27.63 -1.06 2.65
N VAL A 413 27.14 0.04 3.21
CA VAL A 413 27.95 1.13 3.76
C VAL A 413 28.74 0.65 4.96
N VAL A 414 28.12 -0.08 5.90
CA VAL A 414 28.80 -0.67 7.07
C VAL A 414 29.91 -1.65 6.65
N VAL A 415 29.62 -2.56 5.71
CA VAL A 415 30.63 -3.49 5.16
C VAL A 415 31.79 -2.74 4.51
N LYS A 416 31.51 -1.66 3.76
CA LYS A 416 32.51 -0.80 3.12
C LYS A 416 33.36 -0.04 4.14
N ALA A 417 32.75 0.48 5.21
CA ALA A 417 33.44 1.17 6.31
C ALA A 417 34.38 0.23 7.09
N ALA A 418 33.95 -1.02 7.31
CA ALA A 418 34.79 -2.09 7.88
C ALA A 418 35.90 -2.59 6.91
N GLY A 419 36.02 -2.01 5.71
CA GLY A 419 37.05 -2.34 4.71
C GLY A 419 36.73 -3.55 3.83
N GLY A 420 35.49 -4.02 3.83
CA GLY A 420 35.01 -5.08 2.94
C GLY A 420 34.95 -4.62 1.48
N VAL A 421 35.17 -5.55 0.54
CA VAL A 421 35.20 -5.27 -0.90
C VAL A 421 33.91 -5.62 -1.62
N GLY A 422 32.95 -6.25 -0.94
CA GLY A 422 31.62 -6.54 -1.47
C GLY A 422 30.68 -7.16 -0.43
N MET A 423 29.39 -7.27 -0.75
CA MET A 423 28.37 -7.81 0.15
C MET A 423 27.41 -8.78 -0.57
N ILE A 424 27.09 -9.91 0.06
CA ILE A 424 25.96 -10.75 -0.33
C ILE A 424 24.86 -10.55 0.70
N LEU A 425 23.72 -10.00 0.29
CA LEU A 425 22.57 -9.80 1.16
C LEU A 425 21.67 -11.03 1.11
N ALA A 426 21.70 -11.86 2.14
CA ALA A 426 20.88 -13.06 2.26
C ALA A 426 19.51 -12.73 2.87
N ASN A 427 18.43 -13.12 2.20
CA ASN A 427 17.12 -13.18 2.86
C ASN A 427 17.14 -14.18 4.02
N THR A 428 16.36 -13.90 5.04
CA THR A 428 16.03 -14.82 6.13
C THR A 428 14.66 -15.46 5.89
N LEU A 429 14.26 -16.42 6.72
CA LEU A 429 12.93 -17.06 6.67
C LEU A 429 11.76 -16.07 6.70
N THR A 430 11.95 -14.86 7.22
CA THR A 430 10.93 -13.79 7.22
C THR A 430 10.73 -13.13 5.85
N PHE A 431 11.71 -13.21 4.94
CA PHE A 431 11.67 -12.60 3.60
C PHE A 431 11.65 -13.63 2.45
N GLY A 432 11.91 -14.91 2.74
CA GLY A 432 11.79 -16.01 1.78
C GLY A 432 12.66 -15.84 0.54
N GLU A 433 12.11 -16.12 -0.64
CA GLU A 433 12.80 -15.99 -1.92
C GLU A 433 12.59 -14.62 -2.62
N GLU A 434 12.01 -13.62 -1.93
CA GLU A 434 11.75 -12.32 -2.57
C GLU A 434 13.01 -11.49 -2.80
N LEU A 435 13.32 -11.26 -4.08
CA LEU A 435 14.43 -10.45 -4.54
C LEU A 435 13.97 -9.04 -4.94
N LEU A 436 14.51 -8.03 -4.27
CA LEU A 436 14.40 -6.61 -4.62
C LEU A 436 15.77 -6.12 -5.05
N ALA A 437 15.86 -5.40 -6.17
CA ALA A 437 17.13 -5.00 -6.75
C ALA A 437 17.52 -3.59 -6.23
N ASP A 438 18.66 -3.49 -5.55
CA ASP A 438 19.09 -2.25 -4.88
C ASP A 438 20.33 -1.61 -5.54
N ALA A 439 20.36 -0.27 -5.56
CA ALA A 439 21.45 0.54 -6.11
C ALA A 439 22.65 0.66 -5.14
N HIS A 440 23.20 -0.46 -4.67
CA HIS A 440 24.25 -0.50 -3.64
C HIS A 440 25.48 0.42 -3.91
N LEU A 441 26.24 0.73 -2.84
CA LEU A 441 27.43 1.60 -2.84
C LEU A 441 28.78 0.84 -2.87
N LEU A 442 28.73 -0.48 -2.98
CA LEU A 442 29.86 -1.42 -3.16
C LEU A 442 29.38 -2.64 -3.99
N PRO A 443 30.28 -3.47 -4.55
CA PRO A 443 29.90 -4.68 -5.28
C PRO A 443 29.03 -5.61 -4.44
N SER A 444 27.76 -5.74 -4.81
CA SER A 444 26.79 -6.46 -4.00
C SER A 444 25.75 -7.18 -4.82
N ALA A 445 25.14 -8.23 -4.26
CA ALA A 445 23.94 -8.86 -4.80
C ALA A 445 23.07 -9.45 -3.67
N ALA A 446 21.75 -9.35 -3.81
CA ALA A 446 20.77 -9.94 -2.89
C ALA A 446 20.36 -11.35 -3.34
N VAL A 447 20.17 -12.28 -2.40
CA VAL A 447 19.80 -13.68 -2.65
C VAL A 447 18.65 -14.16 -1.75
N GLY A 448 17.83 -15.07 -2.28
CA GLY A 448 16.75 -15.72 -1.55
C GLY A 448 17.25 -16.60 -0.40
N GLN A 449 16.37 -16.99 0.51
CA GLN A 449 16.71 -17.72 1.73
C GLN A 449 17.40 -19.07 1.43
N ILE A 450 16.93 -19.83 0.44
CA ILE A 450 17.53 -21.12 0.03
C ILE A 450 18.99 -20.93 -0.44
N ALA A 451 19.25 -19.89 -1.23
CA ALA A 451 20.59 -19.56 -1.71
C ALA A 451 21.47 -18.99 -0.58
N GLY A 452 20.94 -18.08 0.24
CA GLY A 452 21.62 -17.48 1.38
C GLY A 452 22.06 -18.51 2.41
N ASP A 453 21.19 -19.44 2.79
CA ASP A 453 21.51 -20.53 3.72
C ASP A 453 22.49 -21.54 3.12
N SER A 454 22.44 -21.78 1.81
CA SER A 454 23.44 -22.60 1.10
C SER A 454 24.83 -21.95 1.10
N ILE A 455 24.92 -20.63 0.91
CA ILE A 455 26.17 -19.86 0.97
C ILE A 455 26.70 -19.81 2.42
N LYS A 456 25.84 -19.58 3.42
CA LYS A 456 26.21 -19.64 4.84
C LYS A 456 26.72 -21.04 5.23
N LYS A 457 26.09 -22.11 4.72
CA LYS A 457 26.57 -23.49 4.89
C LYS A 457 27.95 -23.69 4.26
N TYR A 458 28.19 -23.20 3.04
CA TYR A 458 29.52 -23.25 2.39
C TYR A 458 30.61 -22.62 3.28
N ILE A 459 30.38 -21.39 3.77
CA ILE A 459 31.29 -20.66 4.68
C ILE A 459 31.62 -21.46 5.95
N SER A 460 30.67 -22.25 6.47
CA SER A 460 30.89 -23.09 7.66
C SER A 460 31.64 -24.40 7.38
N SER A 461 31.81 -24.78 6.11
CA SER A 461 32.33 -26.10 5.69
C SER A 461 33.69 -26.06 4.98
N ASP A 462 34.04 -24.93 4.37
CA ASP A 462 35.33 -24.69 3.72
C ASP A 462 36.25 -23.92 4.70
N PRO A 463 37.51 -24.33 4.92
CA PRO A 463 38.43 -23.60 5.79
C PRO A 463 38.95 -22.28 5.17
N ASN A 464 38.84 -22.10 3.85
CA ASN A 464 39.24 -20.88 3.14
C ASN A 464 38.16 -20.48 2.12
N PRO A 465 36.93 -20.16 2.57
CA PRO A 465 35.81 -19.91 1.67
C PRO A 465 36.07 -18.65 0.83
N THR A 466 35.81 -18.73 -0.47
CA THR A 466 35.95 -17.59 -1.40
C THR A 466 34.71 -17.42 -2.28
N ALA A 467 34.52 -16.22 -2.82
CA ALA A 467 33.49 -15.94 -3.83
C ALA A 467 33.90 -14.78 -4.75
N THR A 468 33.16 -14.61 -5.84
CA THR A 468 33.09 -13.36 -6.59
C THR A 468 31.64 -13.05 -6.98
N ILE A 469 31.34 -11.77 -7.15
CA ILE A 469 30.03 -11.25 -7.57
C ILE A 469 30.22 -10.68 -8.97
N GLY A 470 29.54 -11.27 -9.95
CA GLY A 470 29.54 -10.78 -11.33
C GLY A 470 28.69 -9.52 -11.49
N PRO A 471 28.87 -8.76 -12.59
CA PRO A 471 28.07 -7.56 -12.85
C PRO A 471 26.59 -7.92 -13.00
N GLY A 472 25.71 -7.06 -12.48
CA GLY A 472 24.28 -7.14 -12.76
C GLY A 472 23.97 -6.73 -14.21
N THR A 473 22.98 -7.37 -14.82
CA THR A 473 22.46 -7.00 -16.15
C THR A 473 20.97 -6.65 -16.08
N THR A 474 20.38 -6.08 -17.14
CA THR A 474 18.92 -6.02 -17.30
C THR A 474 18.46 -7.23 -18.12
N MET A 475 17.55 -8.03 -17.59
CA MET A 475 16.92 -9.16 -18.27
C MET A 475 15.46 -8.85 -18.58
N LEU A 476 14.97 -9.25 -19.76
CA LEU A 476 13.58 -9.10 -20.22
C LEU A 476 13.01 -10.46 -20.64
N GLY A 477 11.68 -10.58 -20.66
CA GLY A 477 10.99 -11.84 -20.96
C GLY A 477 11.05 -12.85 -19.81
N VAL A 478 11.25 -12.37 -18.57
CA VAL A 478 11.26 -13.20 -17.36
C VAL A 478 9.90 -13.86 -17.17
N GLN A 479 9.89 -15.18 -16.96
CA GLN A 479 8.68 -15.99 -16.81
C GLN A 479 8.84 -17.00 -15.65
N PRO A 480 7.76 -17.30 -14.90
CA PRO A 480 6.41 -16.77 -15.03
C PRO A 480 6.32 -15.28 -14.61
N SER A 481 5.46 -14.52 -15.27
CA SER A 481 5.20 -13.10 -14.95
C SER A 481 3.77 -12.72 -15.35
N PRO A 482 3.03 -11.94 -14.55
CA PRO A 482 3.40 -11.33 -13.27
C PRO A 482 3.31 -12.30 -12.08
N VAL A 483 4.06 -12.04 -11.02
CA VAL A 483 4.03 -12.78 -9.75
C VAL A 483 3.68 -11.80 -8.63
N VAL A 484 2.86 -12.20 -7.65
CA VAL A 484 2.52 -11.34 -6.50
C VAL A 484 3.75 -11.17 -5.60
N ALA A 485 4.09 -9.93 -5.26
CA ALA A 485 5.20 -9.63 -4.35
C ALA A 485 4.92 -10.19 -2.93
N ALA A 486 5.97 -10.65 -2.24
CA ALA A 486 5.82 -11.14 -0.87
C ALA A 486 5.43 -9.99 0.08
N PHE A 487 6.03 -8.80 -0.11
CA PHE A 487 5.67 -7.60 0.66
C PHE A 487 4.25 -7.09 0.42
N SER A 488 3.60 -7.42 -0.71
CA SER A 488 2.26 -6.88 -1.01
C SER A 488 1.27 -7.34 0.06
N SER A 489 0.64 -6.41 0.79
CA SER A 489 -0.33 -6.75 1.84
C SER A 489 -1.52 -7.56 1.29
N ARG A 490 -2.05 -8.47 2.13
CA ARG A 490 -3.00 -9.54 1.74
C ARG A 490 -4.35 -9.42 2.44
N GLY A 491 -5.41 -9.86 1.76
CA GLY A 491 -6.77 -9.95 2.31
C GLY A 491 -6.94 -11.05 3.38
N PRO A 492 -8.15 -11.21 3.96
CA PRO A 492 -9.40 -10.48 3.66
C PRO A 492 -9.38 -9.02 4.15
N ASN A 493 -10.46 -8.28 3.86
CA ASN A 493 -10.72 -6.97 4.47
C ASN A 493 -11.04 -7.14 5.97
N PRO A 494 -10.22 -6.61 6.91
CA PRO A 494 -10.47 -6.72 8.34
C PRO A 494 -11.68 -5.91 8.85
N VAL A 495 -12.00 -4.75 8.26
CA VAL A 495 -13.13 -3.90 8.71
C VAL A 495 -14.47 -4.40 8.18
N THR A 496 -14.47 -5.02 6.99
CA THR A 496 -15.69 -5.63 6.45
C THR A 496 -15.36 -6.86 5.62
N PRO A 497 -15.26 -8.06 6.24
CA PRO A 497 -14.96 -9.31 5.54
C PRO A 497 -15.94 -9.69 4.42
N ALA A 498 -17.11 -9.05 4.34
CA ALA A 498 -18.08 -9.19 3.24
C ALA A 498 -17.74 -8.36 1.98
N ILE A 499 -16.75 -7.45 2.06
CA ILE A 499 -16.18 -6.71 0.94
C ILE A 499 -14.82 -7.30 0.60
N PHE A 500 -14.59 -7.55 -0.69
CA PHE A 500 -13.38 -8.19 -1.16
C PHE A 500 -12.23 -7.20 -1.32
N LYS A 501 -11.02 -7.56 -0.84
CA LYS A 501 -9.79 -6.77 -0.95
C LYS A 501 -8.57 -7.72 -1.05
N PRO A 502 -7.46 -7.33 -1.73
CA PRO A 502 -7.32 -6.10 -2.53
C PRO A 502 -8.24 -6.13 -3.75
N ASP A 503 -8.36 -5.03 -4.49
CA ASP A 503 -9.25 -4.98 -5.66
C ASP A 503 -8.57 -5.59 -6.90
N ILE A 504 -7.28 -5.30 -7.09
CA ILE A 504 -6.44 -5.68 -8.24
C ILE A 504 -4.95 -5.63 -7.85
N ILE A 505 -4.08 -6.23 -8.67
CA ILE A 505 -2.63 -5.92 -8.70
C ILE A 505 -2.22 -5.23 -10.00
N ALA A 506 -1.15 -4.45 -9.91
CA ALA A 506 -0.46 -3.86 -11.05
C ALA A 506 1.07 -3.87 -10.81
N PRO A 507 1.91 -3.52 -11.80
CA PRO A 507 3.36 -3.56 -11.65
C PRO A 507 3.84 -2.66 -10.50
N GLY A 508 4.48 -3.27 -9.50
CA GLY A 508 4.97 -2.60 -8.28
C GLY A 508 6.34 -3.07 -7.80
N VAL A 509 7.05 -3.88 -8.59
CA VAL A 509 8.40 -4.39 -8.26
C VAL A 509 9.41 -3.93 -9.31
N ASN A 510 10.53 -3.36 -8.85
CA ASN A 510 11.64 -2.82 -9.64
C ASN A 510 11.19 -1.89 -10.80
N ILE A 511 10.34 -0.92 -10.46
CA ILE A 511 9.73 0.04 -11.39
C ILE A 511 10.68 1.22 -11.64
N LEU A 512 10.97 1.51 -12.92
CA LEU A 512 11.74 2.69 -13.31
C LEU A 512 10.78 3.85 -13.60
N ALA A 513 10.93 4.95 -12.87
CA ALA A 513 10.28 6.22 -13.12
C ALA A 513 11.18 7.37 -12.66
N GLY A 514 10.71 8.61 -12.77
CA GLY A 514 11.47 9.81 -12.44
C GLY A 514 11.91 9.85 -10.98
N TRP A 515 12.97 10.60 -10.68
CA TRP A 515 13.49 10.76 -9.32
C TRP A 515 13.82 12.22 -9.02
N THR A 516 13.91 12.56 -7.74
CA THR A 516 14.36 13.89 -7.31
C THR A 516 15.83 14.13 -7.70
N GLY A 517 16.20 15.40 -7.89
CA GLY A 517 17.59 15.79 -8.04
C GLY A 517 18.36 15.84 -6.72
N GLU A 518 17.66 15.87 -5.58
CA GLU A 518 18.26 16.12 -4.26
C GLU A 518 18.98 14.87 -3.72
N VAL A 519 18.24 13.82 -3.35
CA VAL A 519 18.81 12.59 -2.77
C VAL A 519 19.17 11.53 -3.81
N GLY A 520 20.25 10.80 -3.55
CA GLY A 520 20.71 9.70 -4.39
C GLY A 520 19.75 8.50 -4.43
N PRO A 521 19.94 7.54 -5.36
CA PRO A 521 19.01 6.44 -5.62
C PRO A 521 18.81 5.46 -4.45
N THR A 522 19.61 5.56 -3.39
CA THR A 522 19.45 4.76 -2.15
C THR A 522 18.74 5.50 -1.02
N GLY A 523 18.42 6.79 -1.16
CA GLY A 523 17.87 7.63 -0.09
C GLY A 523 18.84 7.98 1.05
N LEU A 524 20.02 7.36 1.11
CA LEU A 524 21.01 7.62 2.16
C LEU A 524 21.78 8.92 1.90
N ALA A 525 21.95 9.77 2.92
CA ALA A 525 22.71 11.03 2.80
C ALA A 525 24.18 10.86 2.33
N ILE A 526 24.78 9.67 2.54
CA ILE A 526 26.13 9.33 2.04
C ILE A 526 26.16 9.04 0.52
N ASP A 527 25.01 8.93 -0.14
CA ASP A 527 24.87 8.59 -1.55
C ASP A 527 24.84 9.81 -2.47
N GLN A 528 26.03 10.35 -2.74
CA GLN A 528 26.26 11.54 -3.56
C GLN A 528 26.09 11.30 -5.08
N ARG A 529 25.17 10.40 -5.50
CA ARG A 529 24.88 10.06 -6.91
C ARG A 529 23.53 10.63 -7.32
N HIS A 530 23.51 11.78 -7.97
CA HIS A 530 22.27 12.35 -8.52
C HIS A 530 21.84 11.60 -9.80
N VAL A 531 20.56 11.23 -9.91
CA VAL A 531 19.98 10.48 -11.05
C VAL A 531 18.60 11.03 -11.42
N ASN A 532 18.30 11.12 -12.72
CA ASN A 532 16.99 11.60 -13.19
C ASN A 532 15.87 10.53 -13.08
N PHE A 533 16.25 9.26 -12.89
CA PHE A 533 15.37 8.09 -12.84
C PHE A 533 15.89 7.09 -11.81
N ASN A 534 14.99 6.52 -11.02
CA ASN A 534 15.31 5.50 -10.01
C ASN A 534 14.43 4.26 -10.15
N ILE A 535 14.90 3.14 -9.59
CA ILE A 535 14.24 1.84 -9.62
C ILE A 535 13.88 1.46 -8.19
N VAL A 536 12.59 1.49 -7.86
CA VAL A 536 12.06 1.17 -6.52
C VAL A 536 10.91 0.17 -6.59
N SER A 537 10.52 -0.36 -5.43
CA SER A 537 9.47 -1.39 -5.29
C SER A 537 8.53 -1.04 -4.13
N GLY A 538 7.23 -1.26 -4.32
CA GLY A 538 6.19 -1.03 -3.32
C GLY A 538 4.80 -1.06 -3.95
N THR A 539 3.75 -1.24 -3.12
CA THR A 539 2.37 -0.98 -3.55
C THR A 539 2.15 0.51 -3.87
N SER A 540 3.02 1.38 -3.36
CA SER A 540 3.20 2.77 -3.78
C SER A 540 3.52 2.96 -5.27
N MET A 541 4.07 1.95 -5.95
CA MET A 541 4.36 2.03 -7.39
C MET A 541 3.26 1.37 -8.24
N SER A 542 2.46 0.45 -7.68
CA SER A 542 1.33 -0.14 -8.40
C SER A 542 0.06 0.74 -8.35
N CYS A 543 -0.15 1.49 -7.27
CA CYS A 543 -1.20 2.52 -7.18
C CYS A 543 -1.16 3.58 -8.32
N PRO A 544 -0.03 4.25 -8.61
CA PRO A 544 0.04 5.23 -9.70
C PRO A 544 -0.10 4.59 -11.09
N HIS A 545 0.33 3.33 -11.29
CA HIS A 545 -0.01 2.60 -12.52
C HIS A 545 -1.53 2.55 -12.70
N VAL A 546 -2.28 2.07 -11.70
CA VAL A 546 -3.76 2.00 -11.74
C VAL A 546 -4.39 3.39 -11.89
N SER A 547 -3.83 4.42 -11.26
CA SER A 547 -4.31 5.81 -11.39
C SER A 547 -4.16 6.32 -12.82
N GLY A 548 -3.04 6.05 -13.49
CA GLY A 548 -2.84 6.36 -14.90
C GLY A 548 -3.68 5.48 -15.85
N LEU A 549 -3.97 4.23 -15.51
CA LEU A 549 -4.94 3.41 -16.26
C LEU A 549 -6.36 3.97 -16.12
N ALA A 550 -6.76 4.41 -14.92
CA ALA A 550 -8.04 5.06 -14.69
C ALA A 550 -8.15 6.41 -15.43
N ALA A 551 -7.06 7.16 -15.57
CA ALA A 551 -7.01 8.36 -16.39
C ALA A 551 -7.24 8.06 -17.89
N ILE A 552 -6.68 6.96 -18.42
CA ILE A 552 -6.97 6.47 -19.77
C ILE A 552 -8.46 6.13 -19.91
N LEU A 553 -9.06 5.44 -18.94
CA LEU A 553 -10.48 5.08 -18.98
C LEU A 553 -11.42 6.29 -18.85
N ARG A 554 -11.08 7.28 -18.01
CA ARG A 554 -11.76 8.58 -17.91
C ARG A 554 -11.67 9.37 -19.24
N ALA A 555 -10.55 9.29 -19.95
CA ALA A 555 -10.39 9.90 -21.28
C ALA A 555 -11.16 9.16 -22.40
N ALA A 556 -11.39 7.85 -22.24
CA ALA A 556 -12.15 7.02 -23.16
C ALA A 556 -13.67 7.19 -22.97
N HIS A 557 -14.10 7.22 -21.70
CA HIS A 557 -15.50 7.25 -21.27
C HIS A 557 -15.71 8.34 -20.21
N PRO A 558 -15.79 9.63 -20.61
CA PRO A 558 -15.88 10.74 -19.66
C PRO A 558 -17.09 10.67 -18.73
N GLU A 559 -18.16 10.00 -19.14
CA GLU A 559 -19.42 9.87 -18.41
C GLU A 559 -19.43 8.75 -17.35
N TRP A 560 -18.41 7.88 -17.30
CA TRP A 560 -18.38 6.77 -16.34
C TRP A 560 -18.19 7.24 -14.89
N SER A 561 -18.90 6.60 -13.96
CA SER A 561 -18.67 6.79 -12.53
C SER A 561 -17.29 6.22 -12.11
N PRO A 562 -16.72 6.66 -10.97
CA PRO A 562 -15.57 6.00 -10.34
C PRO A 562 -15.76 4.48 -10.18
N ALA A 563 -16.99 4.05 -9.87
CA ALA A 563 -17.35 2.65 -9.74
C ALA A 563 -17.40 1.90 -11.08
N ALA A 564 -17.83 2.54 -12.17
CA ALA A 564 -17.77 1.96 -13.51
C ALA A 564 -16.31 1.81 -13.99
N ILE A 565 -15.45 2.81 -13.78
CA ILE A 565 -14.00 2.71 -14.08
C ILE A 565 -13.33 1.62 -13.23
N LYS A 566 -13.59 1.59 -11.92
CA LYS A 566 -13.12 0.52 -11.02
C LYS A 566 -13.61 -0.85 -11.46
N SER A 567 -14.90 -0.95 -11.81
CA SER A 567 -15.48 -2.18 -12.32
C SER A 567 -14.81 -2.62 -13.60
N ALA A 568 -14.51 -1.73 -14.56
CA ALA A 568 -13.85 -2.09 -15.80
C ALA A 568 -12.45 -2.67 -15.56
N LEU A 569 -11.66 -2.06 -14.68
CA LEU A 569 -10.34 -2.55 -14.30
C LEU A 569 -10.38 -3.91 -13.59
N MET A 570 -11.46 -4.21 -12.84
CA MET A 570 -11.66 -5.49 -12.14
C MET A 570 -12.29 -6.56 -13.03
N THR A 571 -13.25 -6.21 -13.90
CA THR A 571 -14.01 -7.14 -14.77
C THR A 571 -13.13 -7.86 -15.78
N THR A 572 -12.04 -7.22 -16.19
CA THR A 572 -11.13 -7.68 -17.25
C THR A 572 -9.71 -8.00 -16.76
N ALA A 573 -9.48 -7.98 -15.45
CA ALA A 573 -8.21 -8.43 -14.89
C ALA A 573 -7.99 -9.93 -15.13
N TYR A 574 -6.74 -10.36 -15.27
CA TYR A 574 -6.39 -11.77 -15.49
C TYR A 574 -5.75 -12.39 -14.24
N SER A 575 -6.21 -13.59 -13.86
CA SER A 575 -5.67 -14.37 -12.73
C SER A 575 -4.87 -15.61 -13.16
N THR A 576 -4.72 -15.84 -14.46
CA THR A 576 -3.98 -16.95 -15.08
C THR A 576 -3.07 -16.48 -16.22
N TYR A 577 -1.91 -17.10 -16.38
CA TYR A 577 -1.05 -16.90 -17.55
C TYR A 577 -1.64 -17.59 -18.80
N PRO A 578 -1.12 -17.31 -20.02
CA PRO A 578 -1.60 -17.93 -21.26
C PRO A 578 -1.52 -19.46 -21.34
N ASN A 579 -0.75 -20.12 -20.45
CA ASN A 579 -0.70 -21.59 -20.36
C ASN A 579 -1.79 -22.19 -19.45
N GLY A 580 -2.63 -21.37 -18.81
CA GLY A 580 -3.68 -21.80 -17.87
C GLY A 580 -3.21 -22.04 -16.43
N GLU A 581 -1.92 -21.89 -16.11
CA GLU A 581 -1.49 -21.80 -14.72
C GLU A 581 -1.95 -20.47 -14.10
N LYS A 582 -2.28 -20.48 -12.80
CA LYS A 582 -2.59 -19.26 -12.05
C LYS A 582 -1.34 -18.39 -11.87
N ILE A 583 -1.57 -17.09 -11.70
CA ILE A 583 -0.60 -16.18 -11.07
C ILE A 583 -0.03 -16.81 -9.80
N LYS A 584 1.27 -16.66 -9.57
CA LYS A 584 2.01 -17.24 -8.43
C LYS A 584 2.29 -16.18 -7.37
N ASP A 585 2.59 -16.62 -6.16
CA ASP A 585 2.98 -15.78 -5.03
C ASP A 585 4.44 -16.06 -4.65
N VAL A 586 5.27 -15.01 -4.62
CA VAL A 586 6.69 -15.12 -4.24
C VAL A 586 6.87 -15.64 -2.82
N ALA A 587 5.96 -15.32 -1.89
CA ALA A 587 6.08 -15.71 -0.49
C ALA A 587 5.90 -17.22 -0.24
N THR A 588 5.10 -17.89 -1.08
CA THR A 588 4.80 -19.32 -0.95
C THR A 588 5.43 -20.18 -2.05
N GLY A 589 5.88 -19.57 -3.15
CA GLY A 589 6.28 -20.26 -4.38
C GLY A 589 5.14 -20.97 -5.12
N GLY A 590 3.92 -20.92 -4.57
CA GLY A 590 2.75 -21.62 -5.07
C GLY A 590 1.83 -20.76 -5.93
N PRO A 591 0.69 -21.31 -6.36
CA PRO A 591 -0.39 -20.52 -6.96
C PRO A 591 -0.93 -19.51 -5.94
N ALA A 592 -0.96 -18.23 -6.33
CA ALA A 592 -1.56 -17.19 -5.52
C ALA A 592 -3.08 -17.39 -5.39
N THR A 593 -3.64 -16.78 -4.35
CA THR A 593 -5.08 -16.77 -4.06
C THR A 593 -5.71 -15.42 -4.43
N PRO A 594 -7.04 -15.37 -4.57
CA PRO A 594 -7.75 -14.12 -4.80
C PRO A 594 -7.48 -13.05 -3.70
N PHE A 595 -7.17 -13.45 -2.46
CA PHE A 595 -6.81 -12.49 -1.40
C PHE A 595 -5.40 -11.88 -1.57
N ASP A 596 -4.59 -12.40 -2.49
CA ASP A 596 -3.26 -11.89 -2.79
C ASP A 596 -3.27 -10.94 -3.99
N TYR A 597 -4.13 -11.17 -4.99
CA TYR A 597 -4.19 -10.38 -6.22
C TYR A 597 -5.51 -9.67 -6.56
N GLY A 598 -6.55 -9.83 -5.74
CA GLY A 598 -7.86 -9.22 -6.00
C GLY A 598 -8.62 -9.94 -7.12
N ALA A 599 -9.13 -9.18 -8.09
CA ALA A 599 -9.72 -9.74 -9.31
C ALA A 599 -8.67 -10.31 -10.29
N GLY A 600 -7.40 -9.91 -10.17
CA GLY A 600 -6.30 -10.32 -11.03
C GLY A 600 -5.29 -9.19 -11.25
N HIS A 601 -4.36 -9.41 -12.17
CA HIS A 601 -3.52 -8.35 -12.70
C HIS A 601 -4.27 -7.56 -13.78
N VAL A 602 -4.10 -6.24 -13.77
CA VAL A 602 -4.75 -5.34 -14.73
C VAL A 602 -4.40 -5.65 -16.19
N ASP A 603 -5.42 -5.61 -17.04
CA ASP A 603 -5.35 -5.49 -18.50
C ASP A 603 -6.12 -4.22 -18.92
N PRO A 604 -5.44 -3.12 -19.28
CA PRO A 604 -6.10 -1.89 -19.68
C PRO A 604 -6.67 -1.91 -21.10
N ILE A 605 -6.17 -2.79 -21.98
CA ILE A 605 -6.70 -2.93 -23.34
C ILE A 605 -8.04 -3.66 -23.30
N ALA A 606 -8.21 -4.59 -22.37
CA ALA A 606 -9.51 -5.17 -22.09
C ALA A 606 -10.44 -4.20 -21.33
N ALA A 607 -9.93 -3.44 -20.36
CA ALA A 607 -10.74 -2.51 -19.57
C ALA A 607 -11.33 -1.34 -20.39
N LEU A 608 -10.79 -1.03 -21.57
CA LEU A 608 -11.35 -0.04 -22.51
C LEU A 608 -12.73 -0.42 -23.06
N ASP A 609 -13.06 -1.71 -23.14
CA ASP A 609 -14.39 -2.22 -23.52
C ASP A 609 -14.76 -3.46 -22.67
N PRO A 610 -15.22 -3.27 -21.42
CA PRO A 610 -15.52 -4.37 -20.53
C PRO A 610 -16.85 -5.08 -20.90
N GLY A 611 -17.64 -4.53 -21.83
CA GLY A 611 -19.02 -4.90 -22.14
C GLY A 611 -20.01 -4.58 -21.01
N LEU A 612 -19.74 -5.07 -19.80
CA LEU A 612 -20.61 -4.97 -18.62
C LEU A 612 -19.87 -4.35 -17.42
N VAL A 613 -20.50 -3.40 -16.72
CA VAL A 613 -19.96 -2.77 -15.49
C VAL A 613 -20.92 -2.82 -14.30
N TYR A 614 -20.31 -2.85 -13.11
CA TYR A 614 -20.93 -2.85 -11.79
C TYR A 614 -20.89 -1.43 -11.22
N ASP A 615 -21.75 -0.59 -11.80
CA ASP A 615 -21.92 0.81 -11.42
C ASP A 615 -22.63 0.95 -10.06
N THR A 616 -22.24 1.94 -9.25
CA THR A 616 -22.79 2.19 -7.90
C THR A 616 -23.11 3.67 -7.69
N THR A 617 -24.27 3.94 -7.10
CA THR A 617 -24.73 5.29 -6.75
C THR A 617 -24.45 5.65 -5.29
N ILE A 618 -24.67 6.92 -4.92
CA ILE A 618 -24.62 7.38 -3.52
C ILE A 618 -25.63 6.64 -2.64
N ASP A 619 -26.82 6.31 -3.15
CA ASP A 619 -27.81 5.52 -2.42
C ASP A 619 -27.38 4.07 -2.17
N ASP A 620 -26.50 3.51 -3.02
CA ASP A 620 -25.90 2.19 -2.81
C ASP A 620 -24.86 2.22 -1.69
N TYR A 621 -24.00 3.25 -1.65
CA TYR A 621 -23.06 3.45 -0.53
C TYR A 621 -23.80 3.75 0.78
N LEU A 622 -24.81 4.61 0.78
CA LEU A 622 -25.67 4.86 1.95
C LEU A 622 -26.40 3.58 2.38
N GLY A 623 -26.81 2.74 1.43
CA GLY A 623 -27.35 1.41 1.69
C GLY A 623 -26.35 0.45 2.32
N PHE A 624 -25.08 0.51 1.91
CA PHE A 624 -23.98 -0.25 2.51
C PHE A 624 -23.69 0.20 3.95
N LEU A 625 -23.62 1.51 4.22
CA LEU A 625 -23.42 2.02 5.59
C LEU A 625 -24.59 1.65 6.52
N CYS A 626 -25.82 1.66 6.01
CA CYS A 626 -26.98 1.12 6.73
C CYS A 626 -26.89 -0.40 6.98
N ALA A 627 -26.23 -1.16 6.10
CA ALA A 627 -25.98 -2.59 6.30
C ALA A 627 -24.87 -2.89 7.33
N LEU A 628 -23.99 -1.92 7.61
CA LEU A 628 -23.08 -1.93 8.76
C LEU A 628 -23.78 -1.57 10.09
N ASN A 629 -25.06 -1.17 10.05
CA ASN A 629 -25.83 -0.62 11.17
C ASN A 629 -25.30 0.73 11.70
N TYR A 630 -24.60 1.52 10.87
CA TYR A 630 -24.13 2.84 11.26
C TYR A 630 -25.30 3.76 11.64
N THR A 631 -25.13 4.52 12.74
CA THR A 631 -26.09 5.52 13.19
C THR A 631 -26.19 6.69 12.19
N PRO A 632 -27.30 7.48 12.17
CA PRO A 632 -27.39 8.68 11.34
C PRO A 632 -26.23 9.67 11.53
N SER A 633 -25.68 9.74 12.75
CA SER A 633 -24.46 10.50 13.08
C SER A 633 -23.20 9.95 12.43
N GLN A 634 -22.98 8.63 12.44
CA GLN A 634 -21.83 7.99 11.80
C GLN A 634 -21.94 8.05 10.27
N ILE A 635 -23.12 7.82 9.70
CA ILE A 635 -23.37 7.99 8.26
C ILE A 635 -23.05 9.43 7.87
N LYS A 636 -23.58 10.42 8.60
CA LYS A 636 -23.27 11.84 8.34
C LYS A 636 -21.79 12.17 8.48
N ALA A 637 -21.05 11.53 9.38
CA ALA A 637 -19.60 11.71 9.49
C ALA A 637 -18.86 11.15 8.25
N THR A 638 -19.26 9.99 7.74
CA THR A 638 -18.68 9.41 6.50
C THR A 638 -19.09 10.16 5.23
N THR A 639 -20.35 10.59 5.11
CA THR A 639 -20.93 11.03 3.84
C THR A 639 -21.26 12.51 3.75
N GLN A 640 -21.09 13.27 4.85
CA GLN A 640 -21.50 14.66 5.04
C GLN A 640 -23.02 14.93 4.91
N THR A 641 -23.81 13.94 4.47
CA THR A 641 -25.24 14.04 4.20
C THR A 641 -26.10 13.59 5.39
N ASN A 642 -27.20 14.31 5.65
CA ASN A 642 -28.19 13.89 6.66
C ASN A 642 -29.03 12.72 6.12
N PHE A 643 -28.60 11.49 6.37
CA PHE A 643 -29.35 10.28 5.99
C PHE A 643 -29.84 9.49 7.20
N THR A 644 -30.93 8.74 7.04
CA THR A 644 -31.46 7.84 8.09
C THR A 644 -31.96 6.55 7.43
N CYS A 645 -31.46 5.42 7.90
CA CYS A 645 -31.85 4.10 7.40
C CYS A 645 -33.35 3.84 7.57
N GLN A 646 -34.03 3.44 6.50
CA GLN A 646 -35.46 3.15 6.52
C GLN A 646 -35.71 1.85 7.29
N LYS A 647 -36.39 1.91 8.45
CA LYS A 647 -36.68 0.73 9.28
C LYS A 647 -37.48 -0.38 8.57
N SER A 648 -38.15 -0.06 7.46
CA SER A 648 -38.89 -0.99 6.61
C SER A 648 -38.04 -1.60 5.47
N LYS A 649 -36.89 -1.01 5.12
CA LYS A 649 -35.97 -1.54 4.10
C LYS A 649 -34.96 -2.46 4.79
N LYS A 650 -34.85 -3.69 4.30
CA LYS A 650 -33.74 -4.57 4.68
C LYS A 650 -32.48 -4.10 3.93
N TYR A 651 -31.41 -3.87 4.68
CA TYR A 651 -30.08 -3.58 4.16
C TYR A 651 -29.17 -4.81 4.38
N THR A 652 -28.26 -5.07 3.45
CA THR A 652 -27.48 -6.32 3.40
C THR A 652 -26.14 -6.07 2.71
N LEU A 653 -25.03 -6.30 3.43
CA LEU A 653 -23.68 -5.93 2.96
C LEU A 653 -23.35 -6.55 1.60
N GLY A 654 -23.63 -7.83 1.43
CA GLY A 654 -23.35 -8.53 0.18
C GLY A 654 -24.32 -8.23 -0.96
N ASP A 655 -25.39 -7.46 -0.76
CA ASP A 655 -26.21 -6.91 -1.87
C ASP A 655 -25.65 -5.58 -2.40
N PHE A 656 -24.64 -4.99 -1.75
CA PHE A 656 -23.89 -3.86 -2.31
C PHE A 656 -23.29 -4.25 -3.67
N ASN A 657 -23.44 -3.38 -4.67
CA ASN A 657 -23.26 -3.74 -6.09
C ASN A 657 -21.78 -3.76 -6.53
N TYR A 658 -20.99 -4.59 -5.87
CA TYR A 658 -19.53 -4.67 -6.03
C TYR A 658 -19.11 -5.67 -7.13
N PRO A 659 -18.05 -5.38 -7.91
CA PRO A 659 -17.46 -6.30 -8.89
C PRO A 659 -16.65 -7.46 -8.24
N SER A 660 -17.21 -8.11 -7.23
CA SER A 660 -16.76 -9.37 -6.61
C SER A 660 -17.74 -9.80 -5.51
N PHE A 661 -17.49 -10.98 -4.91
CA PHE A 661 -18.27 -11.47 -3.76
C PHE A 661 -17.37 -12.03 -2.66
N SER A 662 -17.50 -11.51 -1.44
CA SER A 662 -16.99 -12.19 -0.25
C SER A 662 -18.17 -12.68 0.60
N VAL A 663 -18.15 -13.96 0.97
CA VAL A 663 -19.27 -14.65 1.64
C VAL A 663 -18.80 -15.24 2.97
N PRO A 664 -18.72 -14.43 4.05
CA PRO A 664 -18.39 -14.95 5.37
C PRO A 664 -19.49 -15.89 5.86
N PHE A 665 -19.12 -17.13 6.21
CA PHE A 665 -20.03 -18.15 6.73
C PHE A 665 -19.73 -18.44 8.20
N GLN A 666 -20.79 -18.67 8.98
CA GLN A 666 -20.67 -19.09 10.38
C GLN A 666 -20.28 -20.57 10.45
N THR A 667 -19.25 -20.87 11.25
CA THR A 667 -18.75 -22.22 11.49
C THR A 667 -19.85 -23.17 11.96
N GLY A 668 -19.87 -24.39 11.41
CA GLY A 668 -20.83 -25.45 11.80
C GLY A 668 -22.25 -25.30 11.27
N SER A 669 -22.63 -24.15 10.66
CA SER A 669 -24.00 -23.88 10.23
C SER A 669 -24.20 -24.03 8.72
N ARG A 670 -25.19 -24.85 8.31
CA ARG A 670 -25.67 -24.94 6.92
C ARG A 670 -26.44 -23.69 6.52
N SER A 671 -25.69 -22.70 6.10
CA SER A 671 -26.17 -21.37 5.74
C SER A 671 -26.41 -21.26 4.23
N THR A 672 -27.57 -20.70 3.86
CA THR A 672 -27.89 -20.29 2.48
C THR A 672 -27.95 -18.78 2.44
N VAL A 673 -27.10 -18.18 1.63
CA VAL A 673 -26.99 -16.72 1.45
C VAL A 673 -27.36 -16.38 0.02
N LYS A 674 -28.05 -15.25 -0.18
CA LYS A 674 -28.42 -14.73 -1.50
C LYS A 674 -27.92 -13.31 -1.61
N TYR A 675 -27.22 -13.02 -2.70
CA TYR A 675 -26.71 -11.70 -3.03
C TYR A 675 -27.12 -11.32 -4.45
N THR A 676 -27.69 -10.13 -4.60
CA THR A 676 -28.13 -9.57 -5.88
C THR A 676 -27.07 -8.60 -6.42
N ARG A 677 -26.97 -8.51 -7.74
CA ARG A 677 -26.16 -7.53 -8.47
C ARG A 677 -26.98 -6.92 -9.59
N THR A 678 -26.62 -5.70 -9.98
CA THR A 678 -27.16 -4.98 -11.12
C THR A 678 -26.01 -4.58 -12.04
N ILE A 679 -26.00 -5.13 -13.25
CA ILE A 679 -24.99 -4.83 -14.26
C ILE A 679 -25.56 -3.92 -15.33
N THR A 680 -24.71 -3.01 -15.80
CA THR A 680 -24.99 -2.03 -16.85
C THR A 680 -24.23 -2.45 -18.10
N ASN A 681 -24.93 -2.58 -19.24
CA ASN A 681 -24.25 -2.75 -20.52
C ASN A 681 -23.63 -1.43 -20.96
N VAL A 682 -22.31 -1.37 -21.12
CA VAL A 682 -21.61 -0.21 -21.71
C VAL A 682 -21.19 -0.47 -23.16
N GLY A 683 -21.22 -1.73 -23.60
CA GLY A 683 -21.00 -2.12 -25.00
C GLY A 683 -22.26 -2.06 -25.86
N VAL A 684 -22.16 -2.65 -27.05
CA VAL A 684 -23.28 -2.81 -28.00
C VAL A 684 -24.39 -3.73 -27.44
N PRO A 685 -25.62 -3.70 -27.98
CA PRO A 685 -26.68 -4.65 -27.60
C PRO A 685 -26.23 -6.11 -27.78
N ALA A 686 -26.25 -6.88 -26.68
CA ALA A 686 -25.69 -8.21 -26.60
C ALA A 686 -26.51 -9.13 -25.67
N THR A 687 -26.24 -10.44 -25.72
CA THR A 687 -26.81 -11.42 -24.79
C THR A 687 -25.70 -12.23 -24.15
N TYR A 688 -25.61 -12.13 -22.83
CA TYR A 688 -24.59 -12.76 -22.01
C TYR A 688 -25.14 -14.02 -21.33
N LYS A 689 -24.31 -15.05 -21.22
CA LYS A 689 -24.59 -16.30 -20.51
C LYS A 689 -23.62 -16.47 -19.35
N ILE A 690 -24.09 -17.02 -18.23
CA ILE A 690 -23.25 -17.28 -17.05
C ILE A 690 -22.49 -18.62 -17.13
N SER A 691 -21.23 -18.59 -16.71
CA SER A 691 -20.37 -19.71 -16.36
C SER A 691 -19.94 -19.62 -14.89
N LEU A 692 -19.73 -20.76 -14.24
CA LEU A 692 -19.36 -20.86 -12.82
C LEU A 692 -18.25 -21.90 -12.65
N TYR A 693 -17.13 -21.48 -12.03
CA TYR A 693 -15.95 -22.32 -11.82
C TYR A 693 -15.63 -22.37 -10.31
N SER A 694 -16.13 -23.38 -9.60
CA SER A 694 -15.82 -23.56 -8.17
C SER A 694 -14.63 -24.49 -7.95
N GLN A 695 -13.68 -24.08 -7.11
CA GLN A 695 -12.61 -24.96 -6.63
C GLN A 695 -12.99 -25.62 -5.28
N SER A 696 -14.01 -25.11 -4.59
CA SER A 696 -14.57 -25.73 -3.37
C SER A 696 -15.81 -26.56 -3.67
N GLN A 697 -15.86 -27.79 -3.14
CA GLN A 697 -17.06 -28.63 -3.13
C GLN A 697 -18.04 -28.26 -2.01
N ALA A 698 -17.57 -27.53 -0.99
CA ALA A 698 -18.33 -27.28 0.24
C ALA A 698 -19.31 -26.10 0.15
N VAL A 699 -19.13 -25.22 -0.84
CA VAL A 699 -20.04 -24.11 -1.16
C VAL A 699 -20.63 -24.34 -2.55
N LYS A 700 -21.94 -24.63 -2.62
CA LYS A 700 -22.66 -24.76 -3.88
C LYS A 700 -23.26 -23.41 -4.27
N MET A 701 -23.18 -23.08 -5.57
CA MET A 701 -23.61 -21.79 -6.11
C MET A 701 -24.62 -21.99 -7.25
N SER A 702 -25.55 -21.05 -7.38
CA SER A 702 -26.46 -20.96 -8.52
C SER A 702 -26.83 -19.50 -8.81
N VAL A 703 -27.01 -19.16 -10.09
CA VAL A 703 -27.29 -17.80 -10.56
C VAL A 703 -28.63 -17.77 -11.28
N VAL A 704 -29.46 -16.76 -10.99
CA VAL A 704 -30.78 -16.56 -11.61
C VAL A 704 -30.98 -15.08 -11.98
N PRO A 705 -31.35 -14.74 -13.24
CA PRO A 705 -31.39 -15.63 -14.41
C PRO A 705 -29.97 -16.07 -14.84
N ALA A 706 -29.86 -17.13 -15.62
CA ALA A 706 -28.58 -17.64 -16.17
C ALA A 706 -28.17 -17.01 -17.52
N ILE A 707 -29.05 -16.17 -18.08
CA ILE A 707 -28.87 -15.44 -19.35
C ILE A 707 -29.39 -14.02 -19.14
N LEU A 708 -28.68 -13.02 -19.65
CA LEU A 708 -29.06 -11.61 -19.61
C LEU A 708 -28.93 -10.99 -21.00
N SER A 709 -30.06 -10.56 -21.57
CA SER A 709 -30.14 -9.88 -22.86
C SER A 709 -30.32 -8.38 -22.68
N PHE A 710 -29.53 -7.60 -23.39
CA PHE A 710 -29.54 -6.14 -23.42
C PHE A 710 -29.88 -5.67 -24.84
N SER A 711 -30.86 -4.79 -24.94
CA SER A 711 -31.40 -4.21 -26.16
C SER A 711 -30.76 -2.86 -26.53
N ALA A 712 -30.13 -2.20 -25.55
CA ALA A 712 -29.48 -0.90 -25.70
C ALA A 712 -28.16 -0.83 -24.91
N GLN A 713 -27.35 0.18 -25.23
CA GLN A 713 -26.28 0.66 -24.36
C GLN A 713 -26.90 1.35 -23.11
N TYR A 714 -26.20 1.29 -21.99
CA TYR A 714 -26.59 1.73 -20.65
C TYR A 714 -27.87 1.08 -20.07
N GLU A 715 -28.43 0.06 -20.73
CA GLU A 715 -29.50 -0.75 -20.14
C GLU A 715 -28.96 -1.52 -18.92
N LYS A 716 -29.71 -1.48 -17.81
CA LYS A 716 -29.36 -2.16 -16.55
C LYS A 716 -30.21 -3.41 -16.34
N LYS A 717 -29.59 -4.52 -15.94
CA LYS A 717 -30.25 -5.78 -15.58
C LYS A 717 -29.72 -6.32 -14.26
N SER A 718 -30.57 -7.03 -13.50
CA SER A 718 -30.20 -7.61 -12.21
C SER A 718 -30.21 -9.13 -12.22
N TYR A 719 -29.30 -9.74 -11.45
CA TYR A 719 -29.26 -11.18 -11.20
C TYR A 719 -28.96 -11.47 -9.72
N THR A 720 -29.36 -12.66 -9.25
CA THR A 720 -29.11 -13.10 -7.87
C THR A 720 -28.28 -14.36 -7.85
N VAL A 721 -27.16 -14.34 -7.10
CA VAL A 721 -26.36 -15.50 -6.76
C VAL A 721 -26.87 -16.09 -5.45
N THR A 722 -27.11 -17.40 -5.41
CA THR A 722 -27.40 -18.15 -4.18
C THR A 722 -26.20 -19.02 -3.82
N PHE A 723 -25.59 -18.75 -2.66
CA PHE A 723 -24.51 -19.55 -2.08
C PHE A 723 -25.07 -20.48 -0.99
N ARG A 724 -24.63 -21.73 -0.93
CA ARG A 724 -25.06 -22.74 0.06
C ARG A 724 -23.86 -23.46 0.65
N SER A 725 -23.58 -23.20 1.93
CA SER A 725 -22.56 -23.93 2.70
C SER A 725 -23.12 -25.28 3.17
N ILE A 726 -22.34 -26.36 2.98
CA ILE A 726 -22.72 -27.74 3.34
C ILE A 726 -22.18 -28.13 4.71
N SER A 727 -20.90 -27.85 4.93
CA SER A 727 -20.13 -27.84 6.18
C SER A 727 -18.66 -27.58 5.80
N MET A 728 -17.90 -26.84 6.61
CA MET A 728 -16.44 -26.74 6.49
C MET A 728 -15.76 -26.64 7.88
N PRO A 729 -14.47 -26.97 8.00
CA PRO A 729 -13.68 -26.70 9.22
C PRO A 729 -13.55 -25.18 9.49
N PRO A 730 -13.54 -24.72 10.75
CA PRO A 730 -13.30 -23.31 11.08
C PRO A 730 -11.98 -22.79 10.47
N GLY A 731 -11.99 -21.54 10.00
CA GLY A 731 -10.82 -20.90 9.39
C GLY A 731 -10.44 -21.40 8.00
N SER A 732 -11.26 -22.26 7.38
CA SER A 732 -11.12 -22.60 5.96
C SER A 732 -11.55 -21.43 5.06
N THR A 733 -10.94 -21.37 3.87
CA THR A 733 -11.32 -20.46 2.79
C THR A 733 -11.56 -21.27 1.52
N GLY A 734 -12.69 -21.03 0.83
CA GLY A 734 -12.99 -21.59 -0.48
C GLY A 734 -13.09 -20.51 -1.55
N PHE A 735 -12.49 -20.74 -2.73
CA PHE A 735 -12.47 -19.78 -3.84
C PHE A 735 -13.22 -20.30 -5.09
N ALA A 736 -13.75 -19.36 -5.87
CA ALA A 736 -14.48 -19.63 -7.11
C ALA A 736 -14.49 -18.42 -8.06
N ARG A 737 -14.73 -18.67 -9.36
CA ARG A 737 -14.90 -17.65 -10.40
C ARG A 737 -16.31 -17.67 -10.97
N LEU A 738 -16.93 -16.49 -11.10
CA LEU A 738 -18.24 -16.25 -11.74
C LEU A 738 -18.00 -15.40 -12.97
N GLU A 739 -18.53 -15.81 -14.12
CA GLU A 739 -18.15 -15.23 -15.41
C GLU A 739 -19.35 -15.11 -16.34
N TRP A 740 -19.54 -13.93 -16.91
CA TRP A 740 -20.47 -13.73 -18.03
C TRP A 740 -19.67 -13.73 -19.33
N SER A 741 -20.28 -14.18 -20.42
CA SER A 741 -19.70 -14.12 -21.76
C SER A 741 -20.77 -14.03 -22.84
N ASP A 742 -20.45 -13.38 -23.96
CA ASP A 742 -21.26 -13.41 -25.17
C ASP A 742 -20.66 -14.34 -26.23
N ALA A 743 -21.30 -14.45 -27.39
CA ALA A 743 -20.89 -15.38 -28.46
C ALA A 743 -19.69 -14.89 -29.31
N LYS A 744 -19.07 -13.76 -28.97
CA LYS A 744 -17.94 -13.14 -29.67
C LYS A 744 -16.78 -12.77 -28.74
N VAL A 745 -17.05 -12.36 -27.49
CA VAL A 745 -16.04 -11.84 -26.54
C VAL A 745 -16.24 -12.41 -25.13
N PHE A 746 -15.13 -12.58 -24.40
CA PHE A 746 -15.00 -13.33 -23.14
C PHE A 746 -14.80 -12.37 -21.94
N ARG A 747 -15.86 -11.67 -21.50
CA ARG A 747 -15.87 -10.66 -20.40
C ARG A 747 -17.27 -10.57 -19.76
N PRO A 748 -17.44 -10.20 -18.46
CA PRO A 748 -16.48 -10.17 -17.34
C PRO A 748 -16.24 -11.48 -16.59
N SER A 749 -15.17 -11.52 -15.79
CA SER A 749 -14.96 -12.52 -14.75
C SER A 749 -14.71 -11.95 -13.36
N PHE A 750 -15.20 -12.62 -12.31
CA PHE A 750 -15.01 -12.21 -10.91
C PHE A 750 -14.62 -13.37 -10.03
N GLU A 751 -13.71 -13.10 -9.11
CA GLU A 751 -13.30 -14.06 -8.11
C GLU A 751 -14.08 -13.83 -6.80
N MET A 752 -14.27 -14.93 -6.08
CA MET A 752 -15.15 -15.01 -4.92
C MET A 752 -14.46 -15.78 -3.81
N ALA A 753 -14.54 -15.27 -2.58
CA ALA A 753 -14.05 -15.97 -1.40
C ALA A 753 -15.19 -16.33 -0.44
N SER A 754 -15.04 -17.47 0.21
CA SER A 754 -15.90 -17.94 1.28
C SER A 754 -15.05 -18.31 2.49
N THR A 755 -14.96 -17.41 3.45
CA THR A 755 -14.23 -17.58 4.72
C THR A 755 -15.16 -18.10 5.80
N LEU A 756 -14.68 -19.01 6.65
CA LEU A 756 -15.35 -19.35 7.91
C LEU A 756 -14.83 -18.46 9.04
N ASP A 757 -15.75 -17.81 9.76
CA ASP A 757 -15.49 -16.89 10.89
C ASP A 757 -14.34 -17.36 11.80
N ARG A 758 -13.24 -16.57 11.86
CA ARG A 758 -12.15 -16.74 12.81
C ARG A 758 -12.16 -15.65 13.88
N TRP A 759 -12.82 -15.96 14.99
CA TRP A 759 -12.38 -15.59 16.35
C TRP A 759 -12.47 -14.11 16.79
N GLU A 760 -13.19 -13.24 16.08
CA GLU A 760 -13.40 -11.82 16.49
C GLU A 760 -14.69 -11.59 17.31
N LYS A 761 -15.17 -12.61 18.03
CA LYS A 761 -16.43 -12.56 18.82
C LYS A 761 -16.29 -13.13 20.23
N ASP A 762 -15.06 -13.27 20.73
CA ASP A 762 -14.82 -13.62 22.12
C ASP A 762 -14.73 -12.32 22.96
N PRO A 763 -15.67 -12.04 23.88
CA PRO A 763 -15.71 -10.78 24.61
C PRO A 763 -14.50 -10.57 25.53
N PHE A 764 -13.72 -11.62 25.80
CA PHE A 764 -12.51 -11.55 26.62
C PHE A 764 -11.23 -11.30 25.81
N PHE A 765 -11.29 -11.26 24.47
CA PHE A 765 -10.09 -11.15 23.62
C PHE A 765 -9.25 -9.90 23.91
N ALA A 766 -9.88 -8.72 23.97
CA ALA A 766 -9.18 -7.45 24.25
C ALA A 766 -8.53 -7.46 25.65
N VAL A 767 -9.25 -7.94 26.67
CA VAL A 767 -8.74 -8.01 28.05
C VAL A 767 -7.59 -9.03 28.17
N ALA A 768 -7.66 -10.14 27.43
CA ALA A 768 -6.55 -11.09 27.34
C ALA A 768 -5.31 -10.48 26.65
N GLU A 769 -5.50 -9.60 25.66
CA GLU A 769 -4.41 -8.89 25.01
C GLU A 769 -3.75 -7.86 25.95
N GLU A 770 -4.51 -7.13 26.77
CA GLU A 770 -3.95 -6.25 27.81
C GLU A 770 -3.14 -7.02 28.86
N VAL A 771 -3.67 -8.14 29.37
CA VAL A 771 -2.96 -9.04 30.30
C VAL A 771 -1.65 -9.55 29.69
N GLN A 772 -1.66 -9.90 28.39
CA GLN A 772 -0.45 -10.30 27.67
C GLN A 772 0.53 -9.14 27.48
N GLN A 773 0.06 -7.91 27.22
CA GLN A 773 0.91 -6.73 27.12
C GLN A 773 1.62 -6.42 28.43
N SER A 774 0.94 -6.51 29.58
CA SER A 774 1.58 -6.35 30.89
C SER A 774 2.58 -7.48 31.18
N ALA A 775 2.26 -8.73 30.83
CA ALA A 775 3.19 -9.84 30.97
C ALA A 775 4.44 -9.69 30.08
N ASP A 776 4.29 -9.13 28.88
CA ASP A 776 5.40 -8.78 27.98
C ASP A 776 6.26 -7.64 28.57
N ARG A 777 5.63 -6.59 29.15
CA ARG A 777 6.33 -5.49 29.84
C ARG A 777 7.12 -6.00 31.05
N MET A 778 6.48 -6.78 31.93
CA MET A 778 7.10 -7.43 33.09
C MET A 778 8.34 -8.25 32.70
N GLU A 779 8.26 -9.10 31.67
CA GLU A 779 9.43 -9.88 31.26
C GLU A 779 10.49 -9.04 30.51
N SER A 780 10.12 -7.90 29.93
CA SER A 780 11.08 -6.92 29.40
C SER A 780 11.88 -6.29 30.54
N THR A 781 11.22 -5.74 31.56
CA THR A 781 11.89 -5.16 32.74
C THR A 781 12.72 -6.20 33.49
N TYR A 782 12.24 -7.45 33.61
CA TYR A 782 13.00 -8.56 34.18
C TYR A 782 14.33 -8.81 33.43
N ARG A 783 14.31 -8.71 32.10
CA ARG A 783 15.51 -8.91 31.26
C ARG A 783 16.49 -7.75 31.40
N THR A 784 16.01 -6.51 31.47
CA THR A 784 16.85 -5.32 31.75
C THR A 784 17.50 -5.42 33.13
N TRP A 785 16.74 -5.81 34.15
CA TRP A 785 17.25 -6.00 35.52
C TRP A 785 18.31 -7.13 35.61
N ILE A 786 18.04 -8.29 35.01
CA ILE A 786 19.02 -9.39 34.92
C ILE A 786 20.26 -9.02 34.08
N HIS A 787 20.15 -8.11 33.10
CA HIS A 787 21.29 -7.57 32.37
C HIS A 787 22.14 -6.67 33.28
N ALA A 788 21.52 -5.70 33.95
CA ALA A 788 22.19 -4.77 34.87
C ALA A 788 22.94 -5.50 36.00
N ILE A 789 22.36 -6.56 36.57
CA ILE A 789 23.02 -7.41 37.59
C ILE A 789 24.30 -8.06 37.06
N LYS A 790 24.34 -8.44 35.78
CA LYS A 790 25.48 -9.14 35.17
C LYS A 790 26.56 -8.22 34.62
N ASP A 791 26.20 -6.98 34.28
CA ASP A 791 27.09 -6.00 33.65
C ASP A 791 28.07 -5.38 34.68
N GLY A 792 27.68 -5.34 35.97
CA GLY A 792 28.54 -4.90 37.07
C GLY A 792 28.96 -3.42 37.04
N SER A 793 28.40 -2.65 36.10
CA SER A 793 28.72 -1.26 35.80
C SER A 793 27.86 -0.29 36.64
N SER A 794 28.45 0.84 37.05
CA SER A 794 27.78 1.84 37.90
C SER A 794 26.75 2.72 37.16
N THR A 795 26.42 2.39 35.90
CA THR A 795 25.48 3.14 35.06
C THR A 795 24.01 2.78 35.28
N TRP A 796 23.72 1.68 35.98
CA TRP A 796 22.36 1.17 36.17
C TRP A 796 21.92 1.24 37.64
N ASN A 797 20.80 1.93 37.92
CA ASN A 797 20.22 1.97 39.25
C ASN A 797 19.42 0.68 39.53
N LEU A 798 20.09 -0.32 40.12
CA LEU A 798 19.52 -1.63 40.41
C LEU A 798 18.31 -1.59 41.36
N GLU A 799 18.24 -0.63 42.27
CA GLU A 799 17.08 -0.45 43.18
C GLU A 799 15.87 0.18 42.48
N GLU A 800 16.06 0.90 41.39
CA GLU A 800 15.01 1.51 40.56
C GLU A 800 14.47 0.47 39.58
N LEU A 801 15.34 -0.20 38.81
CA LEU A 801 14.97 -1.33 37.96
C LEU A 801 14.31 -2.48 38.75
N GLY A 802 14.73 -2.71 40.00
CA GLY A 802 14.08 -3.67 40.89
C GLY A 802 12.66 -3.27 41.28
N ARG A 803 12.41 -1.97 41.55
CA ARG A 803 11.06 -1.44 41.83
C ARG A 803 10.17 -1.46 40.60
N ASP A 804 10.69 -1.10 39.43
CA ASP A 804 9.95 -1.17 38.16
C ASP A 804 9.53 -2.62 37.83
N LEU A 805 10.42 -3.58 38.07
CA LEU A 805 10.16 -5.01 37.92
C LEU A 805 9.08 -5.49 38.90
N HIS A 806 9.18 -5.12 40.18
CA HIS A 806 8.14 -5.45 41.18
C HIS A 806 6.79 -4.84 40.81
N THR A 807 6.76 -3.59 40.34
CA THR A 807 5.53 -2.90 39.91
C THR A 807 4.91 -3.61 38.71
N ALA A 808 5.67 -3.86 37.64
CA ALA A 808 5.17 -4.54 36.45
C ALA A 808 4.69 -5.98 36.72
N LEU A 809 5.34 -6.69 37.65
CA LEU A 809 4.91 -8.00 38.14
C LEU A 809 3.57 -7.91 38.90
N SER A 810 3.43 -6.96 39.83
CA SER A 810 2.18 -6.73 40.58
C SER A 810 1.03 -6.36 39.65
N THR A 811 1.21 -5.44 38.70
CA THR A 811 0.20 -5.09 37.70
C THR A 811 -0.20 -6.31 36.86
N THR A 812 0.78 -7.10 36.39
CA THR A 812 0.51 -8.32 35.61
C THR A 812 -0.27 -9.35 36.42
N LYS A 813 0.04 -9.53 37.71
CA LYS A 813 -0.72 -10.41 38.62
C LYS A 813 -2.15 -9.93 38.80
N TRP A 814 -2.34 -8.65 39.14
CA TRP A 814 -3.66 -8.08 39.39
C TRP A 814 -4.58 -8.19 38.16
N GLN A 815 -4.09 -7.78 36.98
CA GLN A 815 -4.87 -7.90 35.73
C GLN A 815 -5.21 -9.36 35.40
N LEU A 816 -4.28 -10.30 35.64
CA LEU A 816 -4.51 -11.72 35.42
C LEU A 816 -5.53 -12.33 36.39
N GLU A 817 -5.58 -11.85 37.63
CA GLU A 817 -6.57 -12.27 38.62
C GLU A 817 -7.95 -11.69 38.34
N GLU A 818 -8.07 -10.42 37.92
CA GLU A 818 -9.35 -9.86 37.47
C GLU A 818 -9.85 -10.52 36.17
N PHE A 819 -8.95 -10.80 35.23
CA PHE A 819 -9.28 -11.58 34.03
C PHE A 819 -9.78 -12.99 34.39
N GLU A 820 -9.12 -13.68 35.33
CA GLU A 820 -9.56 -14.98 35.82
C GLU A 820 -10.93 -14.90 36.52
N LYS A 821 -11.20 -13.86 37.33
CA LYS A 821 -12.52 -13.64 37.97
C LYS A 821 -13.60 -13.37 36.92
N ALA A 822 -13.32 -12.56 35.91
CA ALA A 822 -14.24 -12.23 34.82
C ALA A 822 -14.58 -13.47 33.98
N VAL A 823 -13.58 -14.27 33.62
CA VAL A 823 -13.73 -15.58 32.96
C VAL A 823 -14.54 -16.55 33.82
N GLN A 824 -14.14 -16.76 35.09
CA GLN A 824 -14.80 -17.72 35.97
C GLN A 824 -16.27 -17.37 36.25
N SER A 825 -16.60 -16.09 36.44
CA SER A 825 -17.97 -15.64 36.68
C SER A 825 -18.86 -15.72 35.44
N SER A 826 -18.29 -15.56 34.24
CA SER A 826 -19.06 -15.50 32.98
C SER A 826 -19.36 -16.88 32.37
N TYR A 827 -18.57 -17.91 32.66
CA TYR A 827 -18.84 -19.29 32.22
C TYR A 827 -19.71 -20.10 33.21
N TYR A 828 -20.47 -19.44 34.10
CA TYR A 828 -21.30 -20.09 35.14
C TYR A 828 -22.65 -20.63 34.63
N GLY A 829 -22.62 -21.42 33.55
CA GLY A 829 -23.77 -22.19 33.04
C GLY A 829 -23.73 -22.46 31.54
N ASN A 830 -23.67 -23.74 31.15
CA ASN A 830 -23.86 -24.32 29.80
C ASN A 830 -23.36 -23.49 28.58
N SER A 831 -22.25 -22.80 28.74
CA SER A 831 -21.50 -22.11 27.68
C SER A 831 -20.26 -22.92 27.31
N SER A 832 -19.76 -22.76 26.07
CA SER A 832 -18.75 -23.62 25.42
C SER A 832 -17.59 -24.03 26.34
N GLU A 833 -17.51 -25.34 26.61
CA GLU A 833 -16.47 -25.98 27.42
C GLU A 833 -15.05 -25.68 26.87
N GLU A 834 -14.89 -25.73 25.54
CA GLU A 834 -13.64 -25.39 24.85
C GLU A 834 -13.22 -23.91 25.03
N ALA A 835 -14.16 -22.97 25.17
CA ALA A 835 -13.82 -21.55 25.37
C ALA A 835 -13.28 -21.31 26.78
N ARG A 836 -13.89 -21.96 27.78
CA ARG A 836 -13.44 -21.94 29.17
C ARG A 836 -12.04 -22.55 29.31
N ASP A 837 -11.77 -23.67 28.65
CA ASP A 837 -10.45 -24.31 28.71
C ASP A 837 -9.36 -23.52 27.97
N ARG A 838 -9.66 -22.85 26.85
CA ARG A 838 -8.68 -21.92 26.21
C ARG A 838 -8.27 -20.78 27.13
N HIS A 839 -9.23 -20.12 27.77
CA HIS A 839 -8.92 -19.06 28.73
C HIS A 839 -8.16 -19.59 29.97
N ARG A 840 -8.49 -20.80 30.42
CA ARG A 840 -7.77 -21.49 31.49
C ARG A 840 -6.31 -21.80 31.11
N GLU A 841 -6.05 -22.26 29.89
CA GLU A 841 -4.67 -22.47 29.38
C GLU A 841 -3.89 -21.15 29.33
N PHE A 842 -4.50 -20.07 28.84
CA PHE A 842 -3.88 -18.73 28.85
C PHE A 842 -3.55 -18.27 30.28
N ILE A 843 -4.50 -18.37 31.21
CA ILE A 843 -4.31 -18.00 32.62
C ILE A 843 -3.16 -18.81 33.24
N VAL A 844 -3.11 -20.12 33.00
CA VAL A 844 -2.02 -21.00 33.48
C VAL A 844 -0.68 -20.62 32.84
N ALA A 845 -0.63 -20.22 31.57
CA ALA A 845 0.59 -19.77 30.92
C ALA A 845 1.19 -18.51 31.59
N ILE A 846 0.37 -17.47 31.81
CA ILE A 846 0.85 -16.24 32.46
C ILE A 846 1.15 -16.48 33.94
N LYS A 847 0.35 -17.27 34.67
CA LYS A 847 0.66 -17.64 36.08
C LYS A 847 2.03 -18.32 36.19
N ASN A 848 2.37 -19.23 35.27
CA ASN A 848 3.69 -19.87 35.23
C ASN A 848 4.82 -18.89 34.89
N GLN A 849 4.56 -17.84 34.09
CA GLN A 849 5.54 -16.79 33.79
C GLN A 849 5.80 -15.91 35.03
N ASN A 850 4.74 -15.48 35.72
CA ASN A 850 4.84 -14.69 36.95
C ASN A 850 5.59 -15.47 38.05
N LEU A 851 5.16 -16.72 38.34
CA LEU A 851 5.81 -17.59 39.34
C LEU A 851 7.30 -17.83 39.05
N LYS A 852 7.69 -17.89 37.77
CA LYS A 852 9.09 -18.07 37.38
C LYS A 852 9.93 -16.82 37.69
N ILE A 853 9.41 -15.63 37.43
CA ILE A 853 10.10 -14.36 37.74
C ILE A 853 10.17 -14.15 39.26
N GLU A 854 9.10 -14.47 39.98
CA GLU A 854 9.05 -14.40 41.45
C GLU A 854 10.07 -15.31 42.12
N LYS A 855 10.21 -16.54 41.62
CA LYS A 855 11.23 -17.47 42.12
C LYS A 855 12.65 -16.90 41.92
N TYR A 856 12.95 -16.30 40.77
CA TYR A 856 14.26 -15.68 40.55
C TYR A 856 14.49 -14.42 41.40
N LEU A 857 13.45 -13.62 41.67
CA LEU A 857 13.55 -12.49 42.61
C LEU A 857 13.89 -12.98 44.03
N GLN A 858 13.23 -14.04 44.51
CA GLN A 858 13.49 -14.64 45.82
C GLN A 858 14.88 -15.31 45.91
N GLU A 859 15.30 -16.03 44.87
CA GLU A 859 16.64 -16.62 44.78
C GLU A 859 17.73 -15.53 44.75
N SER A 860 17.51 -14.43 44.03
CA SER A 860 18.44 -13.29 43.97
C SER A 860 18.58 -12.58 45.33
N ALA A 861 17.48 -12.23 45.99
CA ALA A 861 17.49 -11.59 47.32
C ALA A 861 18.22 -12.48 48.36
N SER A 862 17.99 -13.79 48.30
CA SER A 862 18.66 -14.77 49.16
C SER A 862 20.17 -14.84 48.92
N SER A 863 20.64 -14.60 47.68
CA SER A 863 22.06 -14.64 47.32
C SER A 863 22.86 -13.40 47.77
N GLU A 864 22.19 -12.25 47.94
CA GLU A 864 22.81 -11.02 48.45
C GLU A 864 22.73 -10.88 49.98
N GLY A 865 22.12 -11.85 50.68
CA GLY A 865 21.94 -11.80 52.14
C GLY A 865 20.96 -10.72 52.63
N LYS A 866 20.17 -10.13 51.73
CA LYS A 866 19.15 -9.12 52.03
C LYS A 866 17.83 -9.80 52.42
N THR A 867 17.14 -9.27 53.43
CA THR A 867 15.76 -9.70 53.72
C THR A 867 14.85 -9.37 52.53
N PRO A 868 13.91 -10.26 52.16
CA PRO A 868 12.93 -9.97 51.11
C PRO A 868 12.16 -8.69 51.42
N VAL A 869 12.08 -7.78 50.45
CA VAL A 869 11.30 -6.55 50.58
C VAL A 869 9.81 -6.94 50.75
N PRO A 870 9.09 -6.39 51.73
CA PRO A 870 7.66 -6.65 51.89
C PRO A 870 6.88 -6.29 50.62
N TRP A 871 5.86 -7.08 50.29
CA TRP A 871 4.98 -6.77 49.17
C TRP A 871 4.32 -5.41 49.38
N VAL A 872 4.50 -4.50 48.42
CA VAL A 872 3.63 -3.34 48.28
C VAL A 872 2.27 -3.89 47.83
N HIS A 873 1.35 -4.03 48.78
CA HIS A 873 -0.06 -4.13 48.46
C HIS A 873 -0.47 -2.78 47.88
N LEU A 874 -0.91 -2.81 46.61
CA LEU A 874 -1.65 -1.69 46.03
C LEU A 874 -2.85 -1.40 46.93
N ASP A 875 -3.09 -0.13 47.24
CA ASP A 875 -4.20 0.21 48.13
C ASP A 875 -5.56 0.08 47.42
N GLU A 876 -6.65 0.16 48.19
CA GLU A 876 -8.00 -0.01 47.66
C GLU A 876 -8.40 1.15 46.72
N GLY A 877 -7.74 2.31 46.79
CA GLY A 877 -7.86 3.41 45.83
C GLY A 877 -7.14 3.12 44.51
N GLU A 878 -5.85 2.72 44.58
CA GLU A 878 -5.06 2.33 43.41
C GLU A 878 -5.72 1.18 42.61
N CYS A 879 -6.27 0.19 43.33
CA CYS A 879 -7.03 -0.89 42.71
C CYS A 879 -8.34 -0.41 42.06
N ASN A 880 -8.99 0.63 42.60
CA ASN A 880 -10.25 1.16 42.07
C ASN A 880 -10.04 2.08 40.84
N GLU A 881 -8.96 2.86 40.76
CA GLU A 881 -8.64 3.60 39.53
C GLU A 881 -8.31 2.65 38.38
N LEU A 882 -7.55 1.58 38.62
CA LEU A 882 -7.25 0.57 37.61
C LEU A 882 -8.49 -0.25 37.19
N ALA A 883 -9.47 -0.44 38.10
CA ALA A 883 -10.71 -1.15 37.80
C ALA A 883 -11.65 -0.42 36.81
N LEU A 884 -11.44 0.88 36.56
CA LEU A 884 -12.25 1.68 35.62
C LEU A 884 -12.12 1.24 34.16
N PHE A 885 -11.09 0.46 33.80
CA PHE A 885 -10.86 -0.03 32.44
C PHE A 885 -11.69 -1.28 32.08
N CYS A 886 -12.25 -2.00 33.06
CA CYS A 886 -13.15 -3.12 32.79
C CYS A 886 -14.53 -2.63 32.31
N PRO A 887 -15.13 -3.26 31.27
CA PRO A 887 -16.49 -2.94 30.84
C PRO A 887 -17.49 -3.03 32.01
N HIS A 888 -18.37 -2.02 32.09
CA HIS A 888 -19.32 -1.85 33.20
C HIS A 888 -20.11 -3.14 33.51
N ARG A 889 -20.25 -3.44 34.81
CA ARG A 889 -21.15 -4.51 35.29
C ARG A 889 -22.54 -4.34 34.68
N LEU A 890 -23.09 -5.41 34.11
CA LEU A 890 -24.51 -5.49 33.80
C LEU A 890 -25.30 -5.34 35.12
N TYR A 891 -26.03 -4.23 35.23
CA TYR A 891 -26.75 -3.79 36.43
C TYR A 891 -28.08 -4.59 36.61
N PRO A 892 -28.76 -4.50 37.77
CA PRO A 892 -29.02 -5.67 38.58
C PRO A 892 -30.38 -6.32 38.31
N GLU A 893 -30.45 -7.65 38.42
CA GLU A 893 -31.72 -8.32 38.71
C GLU A 893 -32.06 -8.17 40.20
N THR A 894 -33.26 -7.64 40.49
CA THR A 894 -33.87 -7.71 41.81
C THR A 894 -34.16 -9.16 42.19
N ARG A 895 -33.28 -9.80 42.97
CA ARG A 895 -33.51 -11.14 43.54
C ARG A 895 -34.64 -11.12 44.57
N SER A 896 -35.87 -11.31 44.12
CA SER A 896 -36.90 -11.93 44.94
C SER A 896 -36.46 -13.36 45.27
N PHE A 897 -36.16 -13.65 46.54
CA PHE A 897 -35.75 -14.98 46.97
C PHE A 897 -36.89 -16.00 46.78
N LEU A 898 -36.67 -16.99 45.92
CA LEU A 898 -37.39 -18.27 45.97
C LEU A 898 -36.37 -19.41 46.07
N LEU A 899 -36.01 -19.73 47.30
CA LEU A 899 -35.24 -20.93 47.63
C LEU A 899 -36.06 -22.18 47.28
N ARG A 900 -35.59 -22.95 46.30
CA ARG A 900 -36.07 -24.32 46.05
C ARG A 900 -35.04 -25.35 46.51
N ALA A 901 -34.64 -25.24 47.78
CA ALA A 901 -33.99 -26.33 48.49
C ALA A 901 -35.06 -27.33 48.92
N SER A 902 -35.13 -28.48 48.25
CA SER A 902 -36.06 -29.56 48.61
C SER A 902 -35.34 -30.90 48.56
N ASP A 903 -34.62 -31.20 49.64
CA ASP A 903 -34.32 -32.56 50.03
C ASP A 903 -34.81 -32.81 51.47
N LEU A 904 -35.05 -34.08 51.82
CA LEU A 904 -36.01 -34.49 52.84
C LEU A 904 -35.72 -33.97 54.28
N ARG A 905 -36.77 -33.50 54.98
CA ARG A 905 -37.44 -34.25 56.07
C ARG A 905 -38.77 -33.63 56.58
N ARG A 906 -39.55 -34.47 57.28
CA ARG A 906 -40.94 -34.24 57.75
C ARG A 906 -41.04 -33.21 58.89
N GLY A 907 -42.14 -32.44 58.95
CA GLY A 907 -42.41 -31.43 60.00
C GLY A 907 -43.89 -31.01 60.16
N ILE A 908 -44.80 -31.98 60.12
CA ILE A 908 -46.23 -31.99 60.55
C ILE A 908 -46.85 -30.66 61.10
N ASN A 909 -47.75 -30.08 60.29
CA ASN A 909 -49.09 -29.51 60.60
C ASN A 909 -49.39 -28.53 61.77
N ARG A 910 -50.34 -27.62 61.49
CA ARG A 910 -51.36 -26.99 62.39
C ARG A 910 -50.89 -25.91 63.37
N GLU A 911 -51.74 -24.95 63.81
CA GLU A 911 -52.99 -24.32 63.30
C GLU A 911 -53.26 -23.08 64.20
N SER A 912 -53.60 -21.90 63.62
CA SER A 912 -54.12 -20.67 64.30
C SER A 912 -53.30 -20.12 65.50
N ALA A 913 -53.51 -18.93 66.07
CA ALA A 913 -54.35 -17.76 65.77
C ALA A 913 -53.52 -16.45 66.06
N PRO A 914 -54.00 -15.22 65.75
CA PRO A 914 -53.18 -14.01 65.87
C PRO A 914 -53.28 -13.33 67.24
N ASP A 915 -52.32 -12.45 67.56
CA ASP A 915 -52.63 -11.19 68.27
C ASP A 915 -51.52 -10.12 68.16
N PHE A 916 -51.82 -8.90 68.63
CA PHE A 916 -50.93 -7.73 68.86
C PHE A 916 -50.30 -6.97 67.67
N LEU A 917 -50.84 -5.77 67.43
CA LEU A 917 -50.20 -4.62 66.79
C LEU A 917 -49.89 -3.54 67.85
N LYS A 918 -48.63 -3.06 67.95
CA LYS A 918 -48.28 -1.63 68.17
C LYS A 918 -46.78 -1.33 68.17
N ASN A 919 -46.49 -0.03 67.97
CA ASN A 919 -45.22 0.68 68.15
C ASN A 919 -44.04 0.29 67.23
N ALA A 920 -43.96 0.96 66.07
CA ALA A 920 -42.68 1.27 65.44
C ALA A 920 -41.98 2.41 66.23
N SER A 921 -40.65 2.49 66.16
CA SER A 921 -39.83 3.43 66.97
C SER A 921 -38.50 3.77 66.27
N GLN A 922 -37.58 4.41 67.00
CA GLN A 922 -36.18 4.71 66.65
C GLN A 922 -35.92 5.96 65.78
N SER A 923 -35.96 7.11 66.47
CA SER A 923 -34.90 8.12 66.38
C SER A 923 -33.54 7.55 66.82
N ILE A 924 -32.43 8.17 66.37
CA ILE A 924 -31.37 8.72 67.25
C ILE A 924 -30.36 9.50 66.39
N GLU A 925 -30.09 10.75 66.78
CA GLU A 925 -28.97 11.56 66.32
C GLU A 925 -27.75 11.29 67.21
N PHE A 926 -26.53 11.65 66.78
CA PHE A 926 -25.69 12.53 67.61
C PHE A 926 -24.65 13.28 66.75
N SER A 927 -24.10 14.36 67.29
CA SER A 927 -23.31 15.38 66.59
C SER A 927 -21.95 15.64 67.27
N SER A 928 -21.28 16.76 66.89
CA SER A 928 -20.09 17.38 67.53
C SER A 928 -18.71 16.74 67.24
N SER A 929 -17.57 17.47 67.22
CA SER A 929 -17.33 18.93 67.06
C SER A 929 -15.83 19.28 66.94
N GLU A 930 -15.50 20.27 66.09
CA GLU A 930 -14.43 21.29 66.25
C GLU A 930 -12.91 20.94 66.30
N VAL A 931 -12.13 22.02 66.11
CA VAL A 931 -10.70 22.28 66.46
C VAL A 931 -9.59 21.86 65.46
N ASN A 932 -9.07 22.90 64.78
CA ASN A 932 -7.66 23.32 64.52
C ASN A 932 -6.51 22.37 64.97
N ASN A 933 -5.30 22.37 64.37
CA ASN A 933 -4.60 23.54 63.78
C ASN A 933 -3.46 23.17 62.79
N GLU A 934 -2.86 24.19 62.18
CA GLU A 934 -1.79 24.14 61.17
C GLU A 934 -0.47 23.45 61.61
N LYS A 935 0.24 22.83 60.64
CA LYS A 935 1.55 23.31 60.15
C LYS A 935 2.09 22.57 58.92
N SER A 936 2.74 23.32 58.03
CA SER A 936 3.45 22.82 56.84
C SER A 936 4.95 22.57 57.11
N TYR A 937 5.60 21.68 56.33
CA TYR A 937 6.95 21.95 55.79
C TYR A 937 7.39 20.92 54.73
N GLY A 938 8.11 21.38 53.70
CA GLY A 938 9.16 20.62 53.02
C GLY A 938 8.78 19.76 51.80
N HIS A 939 9.05 20.25 50.59
CA HIS A 939 9.02 19.43 49.37
C HIS A 939 10.08 18.31 49.38
N ARG A 940 9.72 17.14 48.85
CA ARG A 940 10.62 16.29 48.04
C ARG A 940 9.93 15.96 46.71
N ARG A 941 10.72 15.73 45.66
CA ARG A 941 10.21 15.46 44.31
C ARG A 941 9.85 13.99 44.14
N THR A 942 8.64 13.72 43.67
CA THR A 942 8.26 12.56 42.87
C THR A 942 7.57 13.08 41.62
N ALA A 943 7.78 12.43 40.48
CA ALA A 943 7.24 12.90 39.20
C ALA A 943 5.90 12.22 38.92
N SER A 944 4.84 13.03 38.76
CA SER A 944 3.60 12.63 38.09
C SER A 944 3.19 13.73 37.11
N ALA A 945 2.61 13.33 35.98
CA ALA A 945 1.93 14.20 35.02
C ALA A 945 0.93 13.32 34.25
N SER A 946 -0.36 13.57 34.46
CA SER A 946 -1.46 12.78 33.92
C SER A 946 -1.82 13.16 32.46
N PRO A 947 -2.56 12.30 31.73
CA PRO A 947 -3.28 12.72 30.53
C PRO A 947 -4.50 13.60 30.85
N ASP A 948 -5.05 14.23 29.81
CA ASP A 948 -6.36 14.91 29.77
C ASP A 948 -6.52 16.18 30.67
N ILE A 949 -7.49 17.08 30.48
CA ILE A 949 -8.83 16.99 29.87
C ILE A 949 -9.12 18.13 28.87
N GLY A 950 -9.72 17.77 27.72
CA GLY A 950 -10.28 18.68 26.71
C GLY A 950 -11.80 18.62 26.56
N ALA A 951 -12.57 18.26 27.60
CA ALA A 951 -14.02 18.08 27.51
C ALA A 951 -14.77 18.55 28.77
N TRP A 952 -15.63 19.58 28.63
CA TRP A 952 -16.68 19.92 29.61
C TRP A 952 -18.03 19.34 29.14
N LYS A 953 -18.83 18.80 30.06
CA LYS A 953 -20.22 18.37 29.81
C LYS A 953 -21.23 19.33 30.43
N ILE A 954 -22.37 19.46 29.77
CA ILE A 954 -23.51 20.30 30.19
C ILE A 954 -24.39 19.54 31.19
N ALA A 955 -24.89 20.24 32.21
CA ALA A 955 -26.06 19.84 32.99
C ALA A 955 -26.85 21.09 33.44
N ILE A 956 -28.18 20.96 33.58
CA ILE A 956 -29.12 21.98 34.05
C ILE A 956 -29.97 21.36 35.16
N VAL A 957 -30.15 22.05 36.30
CA VAL A 957 -31.33 21.98 37.18
C VAL A 957 -31.50 23.35 37.88
N ASP A 958 -32.75 23.74 38.15
CA ASP A 958 -33.19 24.91 38.93
C ASP A 958 -32.77 24.79 40.43
N ASP A 959 -32.98 25.74 41.36
CA ASP A 959 -34.10 26.67 41.64
C ASP A 959 -33.53 27.94 42.35
N VAL A 960 -34.25 29.03 42.67
CA VAL A 960 -35.15 29.17 43.83
C VAL A 960 -35.85 30.56 43.82
N LEU A 961 -37.08 30.61 44.38
CA LEU A 961 -37.86 31.78 44.89
C LEU A 961 -38.80 32.58 43.96
N GLN A 962 -39.79 33.23 44.62
CA GLN A 962 -41.08 33.66 44.07
C GLN A 962 -41.21 35.19 43.96
N GLN A 963 -41.94 35.72 42.95
CA GLN A 963 -43.23 36.44 43.15
C GLN A 963 -43.84 37.08 41.87
N ASN A 964 -45.19 37.04 41.80
CA ASN A 964 -46.12 38.05 41.24
C ASN A 964 -46.14 38.47 39.73
N SER A 965 -47.00 37.78 38.98
CA SER A 965 -48.17 38.34 38.23
C SER A 965 -48.10 38.96 36.81
N SER A 966 -49.09 38.54 35.99
CA SER A 966 -49.90 39.28 34.98
C SER A 966 -49.64 39.19 33.45
N ASN A 967 -50.69 38.74 32.73
CA ASN A 967 -51.20 39.04 31.36
C ASN A 967 -50.29 39.19 30.10
N GLY A 968 -50.72 38.64 28.93
CA GLY A 968 -50.19 39.13 27.63
C GLY A 968 -50.36 38.43 26.25
N GLN A 969 -51.50 37.80 25.91
CA GLN A 969 -51.99 37.41 24.54
C GLN A 969 -51.10 37.44 23.23
N ARG A 970 -51.23 36.36 22.42
CA ARG A 970 -51.31 36.29 20.91
C ARG A 970 -50.01 36.56 20.07
N PHE A 971 -49.84 36.18 18.78
CA PHE A 971 -50.69 35.55 17.71
C PHE A 971 -49.84 34.57 16.81
N ILE A 972 -50.34 34.10 15.64
CA ILE A 972 -49.70 33.08 14.75
C ILE A 972 -49.63 33.55 13.25
N PRO A 973 -49.03 32.85 12.23
CA PRO A 973 -48.38 33.47 11.03
C PRO A 973 -49.24 33.45 9.73
N PRO A 974 -49.05 32.69 8.58
CA PRO A 974 -48.08 31.65 8.14
C PRO A 974 -47.52 31.68 6.66
N ARG A 975 -46.41 30.94 6.39
CA ARG A 975 -45.96 30.35 5.07
C ARG A 975 -45.45 31.35 3.97
N ARG A 976 -44.85 30.95 2.82
CA ARG A 976 -44.82 29.68 2.03
C ARG A 976 -43.56 29.54 1.12
N VAL A 977 -43.35 28.33 0.57
CA VAL A 977 -42.32 27.90 -0.43
C VAL A 977 -43.04 27.56 -1.77
N PRO A 978 -42.48 27.83 -2.99
CA PRO A 978 -41.92 26.74 -3.81
C PRO A 978 -40.75 27.14 -4.77
N SER A 979 -40.36 26.19 -5.63
CA SER A 979 -39.11 26.07 -6.39
C SER A 979 -39.24 26.24 -7.92
N SER A 980 -38.12 25.99 -8.62
CA SER A 980 -38.01 25.51 -10.01
C SER A 980 -37.93 26.56 -11.14
N GLY A 981 -37.03 26.32 -12.10
CA GLY A 981 -36.85 27.09 -13.35
C GLY A 981 -35.51 26.77 -14.02
N ALA A 982 -35.45 26.69 -15.34
CA ALA A 982 -34.26 26.31 -16.12
C ALA A 982 -34.19 27.07 -17.47
N LEU A 983 -33.14 26.78 -18.24
CA LEU A 983 -32.93 27.04 -19.68
C LEU A 983 -32.38 28.40 -20.18
N SER A 984 -31.28 28.26 -20.94
CA SER A 984 -31.03 28.78 -22.30
C SER A 984 -30.75 30.29 -22.59
N SER A 985 -29.45 30.57 -22.79
CA SER A 985 -28.85 31.09 -24.04
C SER A 985 -29.17 32.49 -24.61
N THR A 986 -28.39 32.86 -25.64
CA THR A 986 -28.32 34.14 -26.39
C THR A 986 -27.81 35.32 -25.54
N GLU A 987 -26.74 36.05 -25.84
CA GLU A 987 -26.02 36.51 -27.06
C GLU A 987 -26.20 38.02 -27.29
N SER A 988 -25.10 38.75 -27.13
CA SER A 988 -24.79 40.04 -27.77
C SER A 988 -25.60 41.30 -27.39
N ALA A 989 -25.12 42.54 -27.62
CA ALA A 989 -23.76 43.11 -27.54
C ALA A 989 -23.81 44.66 -27.69
N VAL A 990 -22.64 45.32 -27.55
CA VAL A 990 -22.25 46.63 -28.15
C VAL A 990 -22.63 47.97 -27.46
N LYS A 991 -21.57 48.78 -27.20
CA LYS A 991 -21.49 50.25 -26.91
C LYS A 991 -22.04 50.74 -25.55
N GLY A 992 -21.41 51.71 -24.87
CA GLY A 992 -20.17 52.49 -25.14
C GLY A 992 -19.71 53.24 -23.87
N GLN A 993 -18.77 54.20 -23.85
CA GLN A 993 -17.88 54.80 -24.87
C GLN A 993 -16.66 55.48 -24.18
N TRP A 994 -15.60 55.85 -24.91
CA TRP A 994 -14.28 56.28 -24.38
C TRP A 994 -14.16 57.68 -23.72
N SER A 995 -13.18 57.79 -22.81
CA SER A 995 -12.12 58.84 -22.78
C SER A 995 -10.81 58.20 -22.28
N LYS A 996 -9.67 58.15 -23.00
CA LYS A 996 -8.68 59.22 -23.31
C LYS A 996 -8.08 59.86 -22.03
N ASN A 997 -6.76 59.95 -21.79
CA ASN A 997 -5.48 59.61 -22.51
C ASN A 997 -4.46 59.00 -21.49
N GLY A 998 -3.23 58.54 -21.75
CA GLY A 998 -2.46 58.27 -22.98
C GLY A 998 -0.94 58.54 -22.87
N ILE A 999 -0.09 57.50 -22.95
CA ILE A 999 1.27 57.42 -23.61
C ILE A 999 2.38 58.44 -23.13
N ARG A 1000 3.62 58.10 -22.70
CA ARG A 1000 4.74 57.24 -23.23
C ARG A 1000 5.77 57.02 -22.08
N LYS A 1001 6.51 55.90 -21.89
CA LYS A 1001 7.83 55.49 -22.47
C LYS A 1001 8.88 56.64 -22.60
N SER A 1002 10.18 56.51 -22.28
CA SER A 1002 11.02 55.40 -21.74
C SER A 1002 12.48 55.86 -21.39
N ALA A 1003 13.28 54.97 -20.76
CA ALA A 1003 14.72 54.71 -21.01
C ALA A 1003 15.89 55.41 -20.21
N THR A 1004 16.54 54.59 -19.35
CA THR A 1004 18.01 54.26 -19.29
C THR A 1004 19.11 55.20 -18.72
N ALA A 1005 20.16 54.53 -18.19
CA ALA A 1005 21.58 54.93 -17.98
C ALA A 1005 21.96 55.63 -16.65
N ARG A 1006 23.15 55.44 -16.03
CA ARG A 1006 24.28 54.46 -16.20
C ARG A 1006 25.31 54.59 -15.03
N HIS A 1007 25.93 53.47 -14.59
CA HIS A 1007 27.16 53.35 -13.74
C HIS A 1007 27.10 54.10 -12.37
N GLN A 1008 28.06 54.02 -11.41
CA GLN A 1008 29.38 53.38 -11.26
C GLN A 1008 29.54 53.11 -9.73
N GLU A 1009 29.79 51.90 -9.20
CA GLU A 1009 31.04 51.10 -9.15
C GLU A 1009 32.20 51.77 -8.36
N SER A 1010 32.47 51.28 -7.14
CA SER A 1010 33.73 51.45 -6.37
C SER A 1010 33.78 50.55 -5.13
N ASP A 1011 34.79 49.69 -5.02
CA ASP A 1011 35.05 48.83 -3.84
C ASP A 1011 35.91 49.52 -2.76
N ALA A 1012 35.84 49.03 -1.51
CA ALA A 1012 36.85 49.26 -0.46
C ALA A 1012 36.81 48.15 0.61
N GLU A 1013 37.98 47.70 1.07
CA GLU A 1013 38.16 46.54 1.96
C GLU A 1013 38.36 46.88 3.46
N PHE A 1014 38.07 45.88 4.31
CA PHE A 1014 38.62 45.57 5.64
C PHE A 1014 38.98 46.69 6.66
N SER A 1015 38.39 46.60 7.86
CA SER A 1015 39.17 46.40 9.12
C SER A 1015 38.32 46.06 10.35
N ARG A 1016 38.95 45.39 11.33
CA ARG A 1016 38.55 45.11 12.73
C ARG A 1016 39.76 45.44 13.62
N PRO A 1017 39.66 45.45 14.98
CA PRO A 1017 38.62 45.94 15.88
C PRO A 1017 39.23 47.02 16.83
N PRO A 1018 38.66 47.26 18.04
CA PRO A 1018 39.49 46.99 19.24
C PRO A 1018 38.72 46.41 20.45
N GLU A 1019 39.48 45.87 21.42
CA GLU A 1019 39.00 45.40 22.74
C GLU A 1019 39.51 46.30 23.90
N LEU A 1020 38.74 46.36 24.99
CA LEU A 1020 39.18 46.48 26.40
C LEU A 1020 37.92 46.21 27.27
N ALA A 1021 37.83 45.22 28.17
CA ALA A 1021 38.69 44.84 29.30
C ALA A 1021 38.71 45.91 30.41
N ARG A 1022 38.57 45.60 31.72
CA ARG A 1022 38.45 44.29 32.41
C ARG A 1022 37.81 44.47 33.80
N GLY A 1023 37.36 43.38 34.43
CA GLY A 1023 36.99 43.34 35.85
C GLY A 1023 36.85 41.89 36.33
N ASN A 1024 37.77 41.43 37.18
CA ASN A 1024 37.88 40.04 37.66
C ASN A 1024 37.90 40.00 39.19
N ASP A 1025 37.27 38.97 39.74
CA ASP A 1025 37.72 38.07 40.83
C ASP A 1025 36.88 36.79 40.58
N GLU A 1026 37.39 35.61 40.18
CA GLU A 1026 38.29 34.64 40.85
C GLU A 1026 37.78 34.22 42.26
N CYS A 1027 37.65 32.92 42.61
CA CYS A 1027 38.11 31.65 42.03
C CYS A 1027 36.91 30.72 41.63
N CYS A 1028 36.97 29.81 40.65
CA CYS A 1028 37.91 28.70 40.36
C CYS A 1028 37.82 27.51 41.34
N GLU A 1029 37.82 26.22 40.92
CA GLU A 1029 38.16 25.64 39.60
C GLU A 1029 37.64 24.19 39.40
N LYS A 1030 37.49 23.75 38.11
CA LYS A 1030 37.57 22.35 37.58
C LYS A 1030 36.54 21.29 38.07
N SER A 1031 36.19 20.21 37.35
CA SER A 1031 36.30 19.77 35.92
C SER A 1031 35.62 18.38 35.81
N SER A 1032 35.23 17.77 34.68
CA SER A 1032 35.04 18.13 33.25
C SER A 1032 34.46 16.91 32.51
N GLY A 1033 33.58 17.09 31.51
CA GLY A 1033 33.14 15.98 30.63
C GLY A 1033 32.04 16.39 29.63
N PHE A 1034 32.28 16.14 28.34
CA PHE A 1034 31.35 16.42 27.22
C PHE A 1034 31.17 15.12 26.45
N VAL A 1035 29.93 14.62 26.34
CA VAL A 1035 29.56 13.39 25.60
C VAL A 1035 28.16 13.58 25.03
N ASP A 1036 27.91 13.01 23.85
CA ASP A 1036 26.64 13.09 23.12
C ASP A 1036 25.40 12.61 23.89
N CYS A 1037 24.23 13.09 23.45
CA CYS A 1037 22.92 12.67 23.94
C CYS A 1037 21.93 12.38 22.79
N ASN A 1038 22.39 11.56 21.83
CA ASN A 1038 21.49 10.70 21.06
C ASN A 1038 21.28 9.35 21.79
N ASP A 1039 20.58 8.40 21.16
CA ASP A 1039 20.36 7.01 21.60
C ASP A 1039 19.51 6.77 22.86
N LYS A 1040 18.20 7.08 22.79
CA LYS A 1040 17.18 6.42 23.65
C LYS A 1040 15.85 6.09 22.94
N GLN A 1041 15.88 5.24 21.90
CA GLN A 1041 14.73 4.41 21.48
C GLN A 1041 15.13 3.32 20.45
N PRO A 1042 15.31 2.04 20.86
CA PRO A 1042 14.68 0.94 20.11
C PRO A 1042 14.43 -0.35 20.94
N ILE A 1043 13.30 -0.51 21.64
CA ILE A 1043 12.99 -1.75 22.39
C ILE A 1043 11.62 -2.39 22.04
N GLY A 1044 10.66 -1.64 21.48
CA GLY A 1044 9.32 -2.15 21.17
C GLY A 1044 9.26 -3.37 20.23
N TRP A 1045 10.23 -3.50 19.31
CA TRP A 1045 10.31 -4.58 18.33
C TRP A 1045 10.52 -5.98 18.94
N TYR A 1046 11.22 -6.09 20.08
CA TYR A 1046 11.61 -7.41 20.62
C TYR A 1046 10.41 -8.23 21.12
N GLY A 1047 9.36 -7.56 21.61
CA GLY A 1047 8.10 -8.21 21.98
C GLY A 1047 7.41 -8.88 20.79
N ALA A 1048 7.35 -8.21 19.64
CA ALA A 1048 6.70 -8.74 18.43
C ALA A 1048 7.37 -10.03 17.92
N ILE A 1049 8.71 -10.05 17.88
CA ILE A 1049 9.51 -11.22 17.49
C ILE A 1049 9.21 -12.42 18.41
N LYS A 1050 9.05 -12.16 19.70
CA LYS A 1050 8.77 -13.20 20.71
C LYS A 1050 7.35 -13.74 20.61
N ARG A 1051 6.36 -12.86 20.35
CA ARG A 1051 4.96 -13.25 20.06
C ARG A 1051 4.88 -14.18 18.84
N ARG A 1052 5.68 -13.95 17.77
CA ARG A 1052 5.85 -14.91 16.65
C ARG A 1052 6.40 -16.27 17.14
N LEU A 1053 7.46 -16.27 17.95
CA LEU A 1053 8.14 -17.52 18.36
C LEU A 1053 7.31 -18.42 19.31
N GLN A 1054 6.54 -17.85 20.24
CA GLN A 1054 5.65 -18.62 21.13
C GLN A 1054 4.43 -19.16 20.37
N ARG A 1055 3.80 -18.36 19.49
CA ARG A 1055 2.69 -18.81 18.63
C ARG A 1055 3.12 -20.01 17.74
N SER A 1056 4.32 -19.95 17.15
CA SER A 1056 4.90 -21.05 16.36
C SER A 1056 5.06 -22.36 17.16
N LYS A 1057 5.67 -22.30 18.36
CA LYS A 1057 5.91 -23.50 19.19
C LYS A 1057 4.63 -24.12 19.76
N TYR A 1058 3.57 -23.33 19.95
CA TYR A 1058 2.26 -23.83 20.37
C TYR A 1058 1.50 -24.52 19.22
N GLN A 1059 1.47 -23.90 18.04
CA GLN A 1059 0.87 -24.46 16.81
C GLN A 1059 1.40 -25.87 16.47
N LEU A 1060 2.73 -26.05 16.54
CA LEU A 1060 3.40 -27.33 16.24
C LEU A 1060 3.06 -28.46 17.22
N LYS A 1061 2.64 -28.16 18.45
CA LYS A 1061 2.46 -29.19 19.50
C LYS A 1061 1.03 -29.73 19.57
N ASN A 1062 0.03 -28.87 19.31
CA ASN A 1062 -1.40 -29.18 19.56
C ASN A 1062 -2.23 -29.44 18.28
N SER A 1063 -1.63 -29.39 17.09
CA SER A 1063 -2.33 -29.67 15.83
C SER A 1063 -2.65 -31.16 15.66
N ARG A 1064 -3.88 -31.57 16.01
CA ARG A 1064 -4.42 -32.91 15.67
C ARG A 1064 -4.28 -33.26 14.17
N PRO A 1065 -4.55 -32.35 13.21
CA PRO A 1065 -4.26 -32.62 11.79
C PRO A 1065 -2.79 -32.95 11.50
N ALA A 1066 -1.83 -32.28 12.14
CA ALA A 1066 -0.41 -32.60 11.99
C ALA A 1066 -0.07 -33.97 12.61
N GLN A 1067 -0.63 -34.30 13.78
CA GLN A 1067 -0.46 -35.62 14.38
C GLN A 1067 -1.06 -36.73 13.50
N ILE A 1068 -2.24 -36.51 12.90
CA ILE A 1068 -2.86 -37.44 11.96
C ILE A 1068 -2.04 -37.56 10.67
N ALA A 1069 -1.49 -36.46 10.15
CA ALA A 1069 -0.61 -36.47 8.98
C ALA A 1069 0.70 -37.23 9.27
N ILE A 1070 1.31 -37.04 10.45
CA ILE A 1070 2.49 -37.78 10.89
C ILE A 1070 2.18 -39.27 11.06
N TRP A 1071 1.03 -39.63 11.67
CA TRP A 1071 0.60 -41.02 11.77
C TRP A 1071 0.30 -41.65 10.41
N ALA A 1072 -0.35 -40.93 9.49
CA ALA A 1072 -0.60 -41.39 8.12
C ALA A 1072 0.72 -41.57 7.35
N PHE A 1073 1.67 -40.64 7.49
CA PHE A 1073 3.00 -40.73 6.88
C PHE A 1073 3.79 -41.91 7.47
N LEU A 1074 3.78 -42.11 8.79
CA LEU A 1074 4.39 -43.28 9.44
C LEU A 1074 3.74 -44.60 9.00
N VAL A 1075 2.42 -44.64 8.81
CA VAL A 1075 1.72 -45.82 8.26
C VAL A 1075 2.08 -46.07 6.80
N ILE A 1076 2.20 -45.02 5.97
CA ILE A 1076 2.66 -45.14 4.58
C ILE A 1076 4.11 -45.64 4.53
N CYS A 1077 5.02 -45.04 5.31
CA CYS A 1077 6.40 -45.51 5.40
C CYS A 1077 6.51 -46.93 6.00
N LEU A 1078 5.62 -47.34 6.91
CA LEU A 1078 5.55 -48.73 7.37
C LEU A 1078 5.04 -49.67 6.27
N ILE A 1079 4.05 -49.26 5.47
CA ILE A 1079 3.58 -50.04 4.32
C ILE A 1079 4.68 -50.16 3.27
N GLU A 1080 5.39 -49.09 2.93
CA GLU A 1080 6.54 -49.13 2.01
C GLU A 1080 7.72 -49.91 2.58
N ALA A 1081 7.98 -49.85 3.89
CA ALA A 1081 8.99 -50.67 4.55
C ALA A 1081 8.60 -52.16 4.53
N PHE A 1082 7.34 -52.52 4.78
CA PHE A 1082 6.85 -53.89 4.65
C PHE A 1082 6.84 -54.36 3.19
N HIS A 1083 6.54 -53.49 2.23
CA HIS A 1083 6.60 -53.82 0.80
C HIS A 1083 8.05 -54.04 0.35
N SER A 1084 8.98 -53.18 0.79
CA SER A 1084 10.41 -53.32 0.57
C SER A 1084 10.96 -54.58 1.24
N LEU A 1085 10.53 -54.91 2.45
CA LEU A 1085 10.92 -56.12 3.16
C LEU A 1085 10.35 -57.38 2.51
N ALA A 1086 9.12 -57.34 1.99
CA ALA A 1086 8.51 -58.43 1.23
C ALA A 1086 9.21 -58.64 -0.13
N VAL A 1087 9.54 -57.56 -0.84
CA VAL A 1087 10.36 -57.60 -2.06
C VAL A 1087 11.75 -58.14 -1.74
N TYR A 1088 12.38 -57.73 -0.63
CA TYR A 1088 13.69 -58.22 -0.21
C TYR A 1088 13.65 -59.71 0.19
N LEU A 1089 12.61 -60.17 0.91
CA LEU A 1089 12.42 -61.61 1.19
C LEU A 1089 12.18 -62.40 -0.10
N CYS A 1090 11.37 -61.90 -1.04
CA CYS A 1090 11.23 -62.51 -2.36
C CYS A 1090 12.57 -62.57 -3.10
N PHE A 1091 13.39 -61.52 -3.05
CA PHE A 1091 14.72 -61.49 -3.67
C PHE A 1091 15.68 -62.48 -3.01
N VAL A 1092 15.67 -62.60 -1.67
CA VAL A 1092 16.48 -63.57 -0.92
C VAL A 1092 16.01 -65.02 -1.20
N LEU A 1093 14.71 -65.28 -1.26
CA LEU A 1093 14.15 -66.61 -1.60
C LEU A 1093 14.43 -66.99 -3.07
N LEU A 1094 14.44 -66.01 -3.99
CA LEU A 1094 14.85 -66.23 -5.38
C LEU A 1094 16.35 -66.53 -5.49
N ASN A 1095 17.21 -65.82 -4.75
CA ASN A 1095 18.65 -66.08 -4.75
C ASN A 1095 19.01 -67.41 -4.07
N LEU A 1096 18.31 -67.80 -2.99
CA LEU A 1096 18.49 -69.13 -2.37
C LEU A 1096 18.13 -70.28 -3.34
N ASN A 1097 17.13 -70.11 -4.20
CA ASN A 1097 16.86 -71.05 -5.29
C ASN A 1097 17.90 -70.99 -6.42
N ALA A 1098 18.52 -69.83 -6.67
CA ALA A 1098 19.57 -69.68 -7.68
C ALA A 1098 20.89 -70.37 -7.26
N GLU A 1099 21.31 -70.24 -6.00
CA GLU A 1099 22.52 -70.91 -5.50
C GLU A 1099 22.39 -72.45 -5.53
N PHE A 1100 21.21 -72.99 -5.20
CA PHE A 1100 20.95 -74.43 -5.34
C PHE A 1100 21.02 -74.94 -6.79
N SER A 1101 20.78 -74.07 -7.78
CA SER A 1101 20.93 -74.40 -9.20
C SER A 1101 22.40 -74.38 -9.66
N LEU A 1102 23.19 -73.40 -9.20
CA LEU A 1102 24.60 -73.26 -9.60
C LEU A 1102 25.49 -74.44 -9.15
N VAL A 1103 25.20 -75.02 -7.98
CA VAL A 1103 25.97 -76.15 -7.42
C VAL A 1103 25.87 -77.42 -8.29
N TRP A 1104 24.83 -77.56 -9.13
CA TRP A 1104 24.73 -78.69 -10.07
C TRP A 1104 25.45 -78.44 -11.41
N SER A 1105 25.58 -77.20 -11.87
CA SER A 1105 26.21 -76.88 -13.17
C SER A 1105 27.74 -76.98 -13.17
N ILE A 1106 28.39 -76.71 -12.02
CA ILE A 1106 29.86 -76.65 -11.92
C ILE A 1106 30.52 -78.05 -11.96
N ARG A 1107 29.73 -79.14 -11.94
CA ARG A 1107 30.25 -80.51 -12.04
C ARG A 1107 30.36 -81.08 -13.46
N ALA A 1108 30.03 -80.29 -14.49
CA ALA A 1108 29.97 -80.73 -15.89
C ALA A 1108 31.15 -80.28 -16.77
N ILE A 1109 31.96 -79.29 -16.34
CA ILE A 1109 33.07 -78.73 -17.13
C ILE A 1109 34.41 -79.01 -16.42
N TYR A 1110 34.76 -80.31 -16.38
CA TYR A 1110 36.11 -80.80 -16.15
C TYR A 1110 36.34 -82.11 -16.94
N CYS A 1111 35.84 -82.12 -18.19
CA CYS A 1111 35.86 -83.25 -19.12
C CYS A 1111 36.10 -82.81 -20.58
N ALA A 1112 36.90 -81.76 -20.78
CA ALA A 1112 37.54 -81.41 -22.05
C ALA A 1112 38.68 -80.40 -21.77
N GLU A 1113 39.91 -80.82 -22.07
CA GLU A 1113 41.18 -80.05 -22.08
C GLU A 1113 41.49 -79.16 -20.85
#